data_AF-A0A2S5V1A7-F1
#
_entry.id   AF-A0A2S5V1A7-F1
#
_cell.length_a   1.000
_cell.length_b   1.000
_cell.length_c   1.000
_cell.angle_alpha   90.00
_cell.angle_beta   90.00
_cell.angle_gamma   90.00
#
_symmetry.space_group_name_H-M   'P 1'
#
loop_
_entity.id
_entity.type
_entity.pdbx_description
1 polymer ?
#
loop_
_entity_poly.entity_id
_entity_poly.type
_entity_poly.pdbx_seq_one_letter_code
_entity_poly.pdbx_strand_id
1 'polypeptide(L)'
;MKKALSLLVALLLSASALTFLGTAPAQAATFGVVNQDVMAPGNYVAKGSYATTTPQNAPVSSVSAQTAAMVDTLPDRYLNDFWKGRLKTSTNRENFTIPIYTVDSSRADANWVTVKMQSYALYPDIHPVMEGKATASATGGTYGFQITPFATNAKNYGKVVIPAHAVPGGPLPGGDKSMTVVDIATGIVRGYYVADKQADGTWLMGGGYLTTLNSPKSTNWFDQNAWLKTERGTSSVGGVMNEFLMAGAEEIAAGSINHITSWTFPSTRAGVAMWPAYQSDGKLSEAHAPKMGQRFWIPNDAATNAKIAALGLSSFEKVVVKNLQEYGGIVTDQNYWTMALNLQHPVTFTAQGKPNPYLPGGIVHNTHGNVDLINKIPWTLTKWGEITSSTKLPQFGAATATPTPTPTPTPTPTPTVPPTPGAQPGVAERIGSTDTYANAVTASGKFNTVGSKLVIASGDGGVDTLLAAPVAAKIGGSMLLTKPNALPANVSAELMRLKPSAIFVIGTISEAQKTALGKLTPRLEVVGSADREETSVLVAKRFFPNDPSAYVANSSNQTEVANAAGRATLAKVPLLLTGKTQTSSSFKSYFATGKVTSAKVVGTEASLAAGVFNEVKAKVANTTRFNASEVFSLNAALLQDFDAGIVRPTGFTIASSASTEDTFVALLVTARTGYPLVLSKQACIPAAAAAVTSKYPSANYSIVGTTADLVSGIHTKRCT
;
A
#
# COMPACT_ATOMS: atom_id res chain seq x y z
N MET A 1 35.28 58.77 29.79
CA MET A 1 35.79 58.21 28.50
C MET A 1 36.28 56.74 28.55
N LYS A 2 35.98 55.93 29.58
CA LYS A 2 36.24 54.46 29.55
C LYS A 2 35.04 53.57 29.96
N LYS A 3 33.81 54.11 29.95
CA LYS A 3 32.57 53.34 30.20
C LYS A 3 31.48 53.47 29.13
N ALA A 4 31.75 54.21 28.05
CA ALA A 4 30.81 54.36 26.92
C ALA A 4 31.21 53.56 25.67
N LEU A 5 32.37 52.87 25.69
CA LEU A 5 32.91 52.16 24.52
C LEU A 5 32.67 50.63 24.57
N SER A 6 32.23 50.08 25.70
CA SER A 6 31.98 48.64 25.84
C SER A 6 30.55 48.22 25.46
N LEU A 7 29.63 49.17 25.30
CA LEU A 7 28.25 48.89 24.86
C LEU A 7 28.04 49.01 23.35
N LEU A 8 28.98 49.64 22.63
CA LEU A 8 28.86 49.86 21.18
C LEU A 8 29.53 48.75 20.33
N VAL A 9 30.40 47.93 20.92
CA VAL A 9 31.05 46.78 20.23
C VAL A 9 30.24 45.48 20.38
N ALA A 10 29.29 45.42 21.33
CA ALA A 10 28.36 44.29 21.49
C ALA A 10 27.09 44.40 20.61
N LEU A 11 26.85 45.55 19.96
CA LEU A 11 25.68 45.76 19.07
C LEU A 11 26.02 45.71 17.57
N LEU A 12 27.28 45.49 17.20
CA LEU A 12 27.73 45.45 15.79
C LEU A 12 28.27 44.07 15.34
N LEU A 13 28.11 43.03 16.17
CA LEU A 13 28.45 41.63 15.84
C LEU A 13 27.24 40.67 15.87
N SER A 14 26.02 41.20 15.95
CA SER A 14 24.78 40.40 15.99
C SER A 14 23.75 40.84 14.94
N ALA A 15 24.21 41.42 13.82
CA ALA A 15 23.37 41.83 12.70
C ALA A 15 23.91 41.27 11.37
N SER A 16 24.05 39.94 11.29
CA SER A 16 24.25 39.22 10.00
C SER A 16 23.76 37.77 10.08
N ALA A 17 22.74 37.50 10.89
CA ALA A 17 22.16 36.16 11.00
C ALA A 17 20.69 36.23 11.40
N LEU A 18 19.83 36.79 10.54
CA LEU A 18 18.43 36.38 10.37
C LEU A 18 17.76 37.28 9.34
N THR A 19 17.71 36.81 8.09
CA THR A 19 16.53 36.82 7.21
C THR A 19 16.94 36.14 5.91
N PHE A 20 17.06 34.82 5.96
CA PHE A 20 16.84 33.96 4.79
C PHE A 20 15.64 33.07 5.11
N LEU A 21 14.48 33.70 5.31
CA LEU A 21 13.18 33.06 5.06
C LEU A 21 12.80 33.36 3.61
N GLY A 22 13.71 33.07 2.69
CA GLY A 22 13.33 32.77 1.33
C GLY A 22 13.05 31.28 1.31
N THR A 23 11.79 30.89 1.13
CA THR A 23 11.48 29.55 0.61
C THR A 23 12.17 29.45 -0.74
N ALA A 24 13.40 28.92 -0.75
CA ALA A 24 14.00 28.48 -1.98
C ALA A 24 13.00 27.49 -2.60
N PRO A 25 12.60 27.67 -3.87
CA PRO A 25 11.84 26.63 -4.55
C PRO A 25 12.62 25.33 -4.38
N ALA A 26 11.92 24.21 -4.16
CA ALA A 26 12.53 22.90 -3.99
C ALA A 26 13.55 22.69 -5.13
N GLN A 27 14.82 22.95 -4.84
CA GLN A 27 15.87 22.81 -5.84
C GLN A 27 15.94 21.30 -6.07
N ALA A 28 15.51 20.87 -7.26
CA ALA A 28 15.68 19.50 -7.69
C ALA A 28 17.15 19.13 -7.47
N ALA A 29 17.41 18.01 -6.79
CA ALA A 29 18.79 17.58 -6.59
C ALA A 29 19.48 17.52 -7.96
N THR A 30 20.72 18.03 -8.04
CA THR A 30 21.55 17.91 -9.23
C THR A 30 21.96 16.45 -9.36
N PHE A 31 21.20 15.70 -10.15
CA PHE A 31 21.49 14.32 -10.51
C PHE A 31 22.38 14.27 -11.75
N GLY A 32 23.33 13.32 -11.80
CA GLY A 32 24.06 13.02 -13.04
C GLY A 32 25.57 12.83 -12.93
N VAL A 33 26.13 12.59 -11.73
CA VAL A 33 27.57 12.33 -11.57
C VAL A 33 27.81 10.89 -11.11
N VAL A 34 28.68 10.18 -11.82
CA VAL A 34 29.16 8.83 -11.44
C VAL A 34 29.88 8.91 -10.09
N ASN A 35 29.63 7.94 -9.20
CA ASN A 35 30.11 7.89 -7.82
C ASN A 35 29.58 9.00 -6.87
N GLN A 36 28.53 9.72 -7.26
CA GLN A 36 27.83 10.65 -6.36
C GLN A 36 27.23 9.91 -5.16
N ASP A 37 27.37 10.50 -3.97
CA ASP A 37 26.63 10.05 -2.79
C ASP A 37 25.17 10.52 -2.88
N VAL A 38 24.27 9.56 -3.09
CA VAL A 38 22.81 9.77 -3.22
C VAL A 38 22.07 9.82 -1.87
N MET A 39 22.80 9.66 -0.77
CA MET A 39 22.29 9.77 0.61
C MET A 39 22.73 11.09 1.27
N ALA A 40 23.67 11.82 0.66
CA ALA A 40 24.10 13.11 1.17
C ALA A 40 22.92 14.10 1.26
N PRO A 41 22.86 14.99 2.29
CA PRO A 41 21.72 15.88 2.53
C PRO A 41 21.25 16.69 1.30
N GLY A 42 22.19 17.15 0.46
CA GLY A 42 21.89 17.91 -0.76
C GLY A 42 21.47 17.07 -1.97
N ASN A 43 21.73 15.75 -1.92
CA ASN A 43 21.56 14.81 -3.02
C ASN A 43 20.59 13.67 -2.69
N TYR A 44 19.89 13.73 -1.55
CA TYR A 44 19.05 12.65 -1.08
C TYR A 44 17.99 12.28 -2.12
N VAL A 45 18.19 11.12 -2.75
CA VAL A 45 17.45 10.75 -3.96
C VAL A 45 15.98 10.47 -3.67
N ALA A 46 15.65 9.93 -2.50
CA ALA A 46 14.28 9.61 -2.10
C ALA A 46 13.53 10.81 -1.48
N LYS A 47 14.04 12.03 -1.62
CA LYS A 47 13.37 13.25 -1.16
C LYS A 47 12.01 13.44 -1.84
N GLY A 48 10.98 13.78 -1.05
CA GLY A 48 9.61 13.97 -1.53
C GLY A 48 8.80 12.67 -1.61
N SER A 49 9.43 11.52 -1.39
CA SER A 49 8.76 10.23 -1.29
C SER A 49 8.23 9.98 0.14
N TYR A 50 7.76 8.76 0.39
CA TYR A 50 7.42 8.24 1.69
C TYR A 50 8.56 8.37 2.69
N ALA A 51 9.83 8.29 2.24
CA ALA A 51 10.99 8.43 3.10
C ALA A 51 11.04 9.75 3.87
N THR A 52 10.51 10.84 3.33
CA THR A 52 10.58 12.16 3.99
C THR A 52 9.28 12.54 4.72
N THR A 53 8.44 11.53 5.01
CA THR A 53 7.17 11.73 5.73
C THR A 53 7.29 11.60 7.24
N THR A 54 6.53 12.41 7.97
CA THR A 54 6.48 12.34 9.44
C THR A 54 5.39 11.36 9.93
N PRO A 55 5.69 10.51 10.94
CA PRO A 55 4.76 9.51 11.42
C PRO A 55 3.94 9.96 12.64
N GLN A 56 4.14 11.17 13.17
CA GLN A 56 3.58 11.59 14.47
C GLN A 56 2.04 11.50 14.53
N ASN A 57 1.37 11.71 13.39
CA ASN A 57 -0.10 11.62 13.28
C ASN A 57 -0.58 10.32 12.60
N ALA A 58 0.32 9.34 12.42
CA ALA A 58 -0.03 8.09 11.79
C ALA A 58 -0.94 7.24 12.70
N PRO A 59 -1.83 6.39 12.13
CA PRO A 59 -2.60 5.42 12.90
C PRO A 59 -1.67 4.54 13.73
N VAL A 60 -1.92 4.48 15.03
CA VAL A 60 -1.18 3.62 15.97
C VAL A 60 -1.90 2.29 16.11
N SER A 61 -1.15 1.20 16.03
CA SER A 61 -1.69 -0.15 16.24
C SER A 61 -2.32 -0.29 17.62
N SER A 62 -3.45 -0.99 17.71
CA SER A 62 -4.10 -1.29 18.99
C SER A 62 -3.21 -2.08 19.95
N VAL A 63 -2.25 -2.84 19.41
CA VAL A 63 -1.25 -3.60 20.18
C VAL A 63 0.09 -2.87 20.36
N SER A 64 0.18 -1.58 19.99
CA SER A 64 1.44 -0.83 19.97
C SER A 64 2.21 -0.86 21.29
N ALA A 65 1.53 -0.78 22.43
CA ALA A 65 2.18 -0.81 23.74
C ALA A 65 2.78 -2.19 24.04
N GLN A 66 2.10 -3.27 23.62
CA GLN A 66 2.59 -4.65 23.75
C GLN A 66 3.78 -4.88 22.82
N THR A 67 3.72 -4.35 21.58
CA THR A 67 4.85 -4.41 20.64
C THR A 67 6.07 -3.66 21.20
N ALA A 68 5.90 -2.45 21.73
CA ALA A 68 6.99 -1.68 22.32
C ALA A 68 7.65 -2.39 23.52
N ALA A 69 6.85 -2.99 24.41
CA ALA A 69 7.35 -3.78 25.53
C ALA A 69 8.08 -5.04 25.06
N MET A 70 7.53 -5.75 24.07
CA MET A 70 8.17 -6.93 23.50
C MET A 70 9.51 -6.61 22.85
N VAL A 71 9.57 -5.54 22.05
CA VAL A 71 10.78 -5.11 21.33
C VAL A 71 11.92 -4.81 22.29
N ASP A 72 11.65 -4.16 23.44
CA ASP A 72 12.69 -3.88 24.44
C ASP A 72 13.33 -5.16 25.03
N THR A 73 12.62 -6.30 24.96
CA THR A 73 13.10 -7.61 25.44
C THR A 73 13.63 -8.52 24.33
N LEU A 74 13.45 -8.13 23.06
CA LEU A 74 13.67 -9.02 21.93
C LEU A 74 15.13 -9.49 21.81
N PRO A 75 16.16 -8.63 21.96
CA PRO A 75 17.56 -9.06 21.89
C PRO A 75 17.90 -10.15 22.91
N ASP A 76 17.41 -10.04 24.13
CA ASP A 76 17.70 -10.99 25.21
C ASP A 76 17.18 -12.41 24.93
N ARG A 77 16.22 -12.56 24.01
CA ARG A 77 15.72 -13.88 23.57
C ARG A 77 16.70 -14.62 22.66
N TYR A 78 17.60 -13.91 21.99
CA TYR A 78 18.50 -14.47 20.97
C TYR A 78 19.98 -14.38 21.38
N LEU A 79 20.33 -13.38 22.18
CA LEU A 79 21.70 -13.21 22.68
C LEU A 79 22.08 -14.31 23.66
N ASN A 80 23.36 -14.65 23.69
CA ASN A 80 23.91 -15.49 24.75
C ASN A 80 23.96 -14.73 26.09
N ASP A 81 24.11 -15.45 27.20
CA ASP A 81 24.01 -14.88 28.55
C ASP A 81 25.03 -13.76 28.85
N PHE A 82 26.18 -13.75 28.15
CA PHE A 82 27.15 -12.66 28.31
C PHE A 82 26.60 -11.32 27.81
N TRP A 83 25.84 -11.32 26.71
CA TRP A 83 25.33 -10.12 26.08
C TRP A 83 23.95 -9.69 26.56
N LYS A 84 23.17 -10.58 27.17
CA LYS A 84 21.83 -10.26 27.72
C LYS A 84 21.90 -9.09 28.69
N GLY A 85 21.01 -8.12 28.51
CA GLY A 85 20.98 -6.87 29.28
C GLY A 85 22.12 -5.88 29.03
N ARG A 86 23.17 -6.27 28.28
CA ARG A 86 24.32 -5.40 27.93
C ARG A 86 24.23 -4.87 26.50
N LEU A 87 23.66 -5.64 25.59
CA LEU A 87 23.43 -5.26 24.20
C LEU A 87 21.92 -5.28 23.94
N LYS A 88 21.35 -4.10 23.76
CA LYS A 88 19.96 -3.91 23.34
C LYS A 88 19.87 -3.45 21.88
N THR A 89 20.74 -2.54 21.48
CA THR A 89 20.66 -1.94 20.15
C THR A 89 22.05 -1.55 19.66
N SER A 90 22.38 -2.00 18.45
CA SER A 90 23.63 -1.66 17.78
C SER A 90 23.36 -0.76 16.56
N THR A 91 24.44 -0.36 15.90
CA THR A 91 24.39 0.00 14.49
C THR A 91 24.88 -1.16 13.63
N ASN A 92 24.64 -1.03 12.34
CA ASN A 92 25.19 -1.91 11.34
C ASN A 92 25.89 -1.08 10.27
N ARG A 93 27.13 -1.44 9.97
CA ARG A 93 28.02 -0.71 9.07
C ARG A 93 28.57 -1.59 7.94
N GLU A 94 28.24 -2.87 7.97
CA GLU A 94 28.82 -3.90 7.10
C GLU A 94 27.78 -4.95 6.67
N ASN A 95 27.27 -5.77 7.62
CA ASN A 95 26.57 -7.02 7.27
C ASN A 95 25.17 -6.88 6.67
N PHE A 96 24.43 -5.85 7.07
CA PHE A 96 23.10 -5.57 6.53
C PHE A 96 23.02 -4.16 5.94
N THR A 97 24.18 -3.61 5.58
CA THR A 97 24.29 -2.34 4.87
C THR A 97 24.50 -2.61 3.38
N ILE A 98 23.79 -1.89 2.52
CA ILE A 98 23.77 -2.13 1.08
C ILE A 98 24.53 -0.98 0.41
N PRO A 99 25.70 -1.25 -0.19
CA PRO A 99 26.42 -0.24 -0.95
C PRO A 99 25.64 0.19 -2.19
N ILE A 100 25.59 1.51 -2.41
CA ILE A 100 24.94 2.11 -3.57
C ILE A 100 26.02 2.61 -4.55
N TYR A 101 25.93 2.18 -5.80
CA TYR A 101 26.83 2.55 -6.89
C TYR A 101 26.08 3.34 -7.95
N THR A 102 26.46 4.59 -8.17
CA THR A 102 25.96 5.42 -9.27
C THR A 102 26.83 5.23 -10.50
N VAL A 103 26.21 4.80 -11.61
CA VAL A 103 26.88 4.50 -12.89
C VAL A 103 26.26 5.27 -14.04
N ASP A 104 26.96 5.37 -15.16
CA ASP A 104 26.44 5.95 -16.41
C ASP A 104 26.68 4.96 -17.54
N SER A 105 25.60 4.30 -17.99
CA SER A 105 25.66 3.30 -19.05
C SER A 105 25.83 3.87 -20.46
N SER A 106 25.68 5.19 -20.64
CA SER A 106 25.90 5.84 -21.93
C SER A 106 27.37 6.10 -22.25
N ARG A 107 28.25 6.01 -21.26
CA ARG A 107 29.68 6.22 -21.44
C ARG A 107 30.34 5.09 -22.24
N ALA A 108 31.23 5.47 -23.16
CA ALA A 108 32.00 4.51 -23.95
C ALA A 108 32.95 3.64 -23.10
N ASP A 109 33.40 4.16 -21.95
CA ASP A 109 34.27 3.48 -20.99
C ASP A 109 33.50 2.80 -19.83
N ALA A 110 32.16 2.70 -19.93
CA ALA A 110 31.36 2.02 -18.92
C ALA A 110 31.78 0.55 -18.77
N ASN A 111 32.00 0.10 -17.52
CA ASN A 111 32.40 -1.28 -17.24
C ASN A 111 31.21 -2.24 -17.30
N TRP A 112 30.89 -2.69 -18.52
CA TRP A 112 29.84 -3.67 -18.77
C TRP A 112 30.29 -5.08 -18.37
N VAL A 113 29.64 -5.64 -17.35
CA VAL A 113 29.89 -7.01 -16.89
C VAL A 113 28.74 -7.92 -17.24
N THR A 114 29.03 -9.20 -17.50
CA THR A 114 27.99 -10.21 -17.68
C THR A 114 27.48 -10.65 -16.32
N VAL A 115 26.17 -10.68 -16.15
CA VAL A 115 25.47 -11.13 -14.95
C VAL A 115 24.72 -12.42 -15.27
N LYS A 116 24.99 -13.44 -14.46
CA LYS A 116 24.29 -14.71 -14.36
C LYS A 116 23.30 -14.57 -13.21
N MET A 117 22.01 -14.82 -13.45
CA MET A 117 21.02 -14.78 -12.37
C MET A 117 20.96 -16.13 -11.65
N GLN A 118 20.77 -16.13 -10.33
CA GLN A 118 20.63 -17.36 -9.55
C GLN A 118 19.46 -18.23 -10.08
N SER A 119 19.71 -19.53 -10.24
CA SER A 119 18.74 -20.52 -10.75
C SER A 119 17.78 -21.06 -9.68
N TYR A 120 18.12 -20.86 -8.40
CA TYR A 120 17.34 -21.28 -7.25
C TYR A 120 16.97 -20.05 -6.43
N ALA A 121 15.69 -19.72 -6.44
CA ALA A 121 15.11 -18.70 -5.60
C ALA A 121 14.33 -19.41 -4.50
N LEU A 122 14.67 -19.15 -3.23
CA LEU A 122 13.92 -19.64 -2.06
C LEU A 122 12.45 -19.15 -2.07
N TYR A 123 12.14 -18.15 -2.89
CA TYR A 123 10.81 -17.57 -3.06
C TYR A 123 10.42 -17.52 -4.55
N PRO A 124 9.19 -17.92 -4.94
CA PRO A 124 8.78 -18.06 -6.34
C PRO A 124 8.66 -16.74 -7.14
N ASP A 125 8.79 -15.58 -6.49
CA ASP A 125 8.61 -14.24 -7.07
C ASP A 125 9.92 -13.54 -7.51
N ILE A 126 11.04 -14.25 -7.48
CA ILE A 126 12.34 -13.72 -7.90
C ILE A 126 12.46 -13.91 -9.43
N HIS A 127 12.55 -12.80 -10.18
CA HIS A 127 12.57 -12.82 -11.65
C HIS A 127 13.82 -12.14 -12.22
N PRO A 128 14.48 -12.74 -13.24
CA PRO A 128 15.68 -12.19 -13.85
C PRO A 128 15.37 -10.93 -14.68
N VAL A 129 16.23 -9.92 -14.58
CA VAL A 129 16.22 -8.69 -15.40
C VAL A 129 17.46 -8.71 -16.27
N MET A 130 17.28 -8.68 -17.59
CA MET A 130 18.36 -8.88 -18.55
C MET A 130 18.39 -7.73 -19.54
N GLU A 131 19.57 -7.15 -19.78
CA GLU A 131 19.77 -6.12 -20.81
C GLU A 131 20.45 -6.71 -22.05
N GLY A 132 19.95 -6.31 -23.22
CA GLY A 132 20.67 -6.38 -24.49
C GLY A 132 21.60 -5.17 -24.65
N LYS A 133 22.68 -5.34 -25.43
CA LYS A 133 23.65 -4.29 -25.72
C LYS A 133 22.93 -3.05 -26.31
N ALA A 134 23.13 -1.87 -25.74
CA ALA A 134 22.67 -0.62 -26.33
C ALA A 134 23.32 -0.44 -27.72
N THR A 135 22.55 -0.66 -28.80
CA THR A 135 22.90 -0.10 -30.10
C THR A 135 22.21 1.25 -30.18
N ALA A 136 23.00 2.32 -30.27
CA ALA A 136 22.50 3.65 -30.54
C ALA A 136 21.55 3.61 -31.75
N SER A 137 20.28 3.92 -31.52
CA SER A 137 19.41 4.36 -32.62
C SER A 137 19.47 5.88 -32.64
N ALA A 138 19.95 6.42 -33.75
CA ALA A 138 19.93 7.85 -34.07
C ALA A 138 18.50 8.42 -34.23
N THR A 139 17.46 7.63 -33.95
CA THR A 139 16.06 8.00 -34.06
C THR A 139 15.25 7.38 -32.91
N GLY A 140 15.23 8.06 -31.76
CA GLY A 140 14.22 7.95 -30.69
C GLY A 140 13.48 6.61 -30.49
N GLY A 141 14.19 5.55 -30.11
CA GLY A 141 13.61 4.21 -29.87
C GLY A 141 13.83 3.70 -28.44
N THR A 142 12.78 3.10 -27.88
CA THR A 142 12.63 2.51 -26.53
C THR A 142 13.75 1.53 -26.13
N TYR A 143 14.25 1.65 -24.90
CA TYR A 143 15.17 0.69 -24.27
C TYR A 143 14.49 -0.69 -24.13
N GLY A 144 14.95 -1.68 -24.89
CA GLY A 144 14.34 -3.01 -24.94
C GLY A 144 14.79 -3.93 -23.80
N PHE A 145 13.85 -4.31 -22.92
CA PHE A 145 14.02 -5.36 -21.92
C PHE A 145 13.42 -6.67 -22.43
N GLN A 146 14.17 -7.77 -22.37
CA GLN A 146 13.61 -9.10 -22.60
C GLN A 146 13.48 -9.84 -21.27
N ILE A 147 12.25 -9.92 -20.74
CA ILE A 147 11.93 -10.65 -19.52
C ILE A 147 11.62 -12.10 -19.93
N THR A 148 12.57 -13.01 -19.72
CA THR A 148 12.35 -14.44 -20.01
C THR A 148 11.83 -15.16 -18.76
N PRO A 149 10.69 -15.87 -18.82
CA PRO A 149 10.28 -16.79 -17.75
C PRO A 149 11.29 -17.93 -17.64
N PHE A 150 11.70 -18.26 -16.41
CA PHE A 150 12.44 -19.46 -16.00
C PHE A 150 12.75 -20.46 -17.13
N ALA A 151 13.94 -20.36 -17.72
CA ALA A 151 14.53 -21.45 -18.50
C ALA A 151 15.50 -22.21 -17.59
N THR A 152 15.31 -23.52 -17.43
CA THR A 152 16.20 -24.44 -16.69
C THR A 152 17.50 -24.75 -17.44
N ASN A 153 17.93 -23.84 -18.30
CA ASN A 153 19.03 -24.05 -19.24
C ASN A 153 20.02 -22.89 -19.10
N ALA A 154 21.29 -23.14 -19.39
CA ALA A 154 22.44 -22.27 -19.21
C ALA A 154 22.44 -20.95 -20.04
N LYS A 155 21.32 -20.23 -20.17
CA LYS A 155 21.11 -19.06 -21.05
C LYS A 155 20.59 -17.78 -20.35
N ASN A 156 20.60 -17.68 -19.02
CA ASN A 156 20.23 -16.46 -18.29
C ASN A 156 21.43 -15.50 -18.12
N TYR A 157 21.94 -14.93 -19.22
CA TYR A 157 22.99 -13.90 -19.24
C TYR A 157 22.48 -12.50 -19.62
N GLY A 158 22.62 -11.51 -18.74
CA GLY A 158 22.43 -10.09 -19.03
C GLY A 158 23.75 -9.34 -18.94
N LYS A 159 23.84 -8.12 -19.49
CA LYS A 159 24.95 -7.20 -19.17
C LYS A 159 24.45 -6.05 -18.31
N VAL A 160 25.28 -5.60 -17.38
CA VAL A 160 24.97 -4.45 -16.53
C VAL A 160 26.24 -3.67 -16.28
N VAL A 161 26.15 -2.37 -16.09
CA VAL A 161 27.31 -1.55 -15.71
C VAL A 161 27.53 -1.69 -14.22
N ILE A 162 28.67 -2.24 -13.83
CA ILE A 162 29.10 -2.36 -12.43
C ILE A 162 30.50 -1.77 -12.32
N PRO A 163 30.78 -0.83 -11.39
CA PRO A 163 32.12 -0.30 -11.23
C PRO A 163 33.14 -1.41 -10.96
N ALA A 164 34.35 -1.31 -11.51
CA ALA A 164 35.38 -2.33 -11.32
C ALA A 164 35.75 -2.56 -9.84
N HIS A 165 35.61 -1.51 -9.03
CA HIS A 165 35.86 -1.50 -7.58
C HIS A 165 34.64 -1.92 -6.74
N ALA A 166 33.53 -2.31 -7.36
CA ALA A 166 32.33 -2.62 -6.60
C ALA A 166 32.51 -3.86 -5.73
N VAL A 167 32.16 -3.71 -4.45
CA VAL A 167 32.16 -4.76 -3.43
C VAL A 167 30.77 -4.82 -2.80
N PRO A 168 30.10 -5.99 -2.77
CA PRO A 168 28.84 -6.16 -2.06
C PRO A 168 28.99 -6.00 -0.54
N GLY A 169 27.95 -5.48 0.12
CA GLY A 169 27.86 -5.43 1.58
C GLY A 169 27.52 -6.81 2.15
N GLY A 170 27.82 -7.08 3.42
CA GLY A 170 27.74 -8.44 3.98
C GLY A 170 28.87 -9.40 3.58
N PRO A 171 30.15 -8.99 3.67
CA PRO A 171 31.26 -9.89 3.38
C PRO A 171 31.47 -10.98 4.46
N LEU A 172 30.93 -10.79 5.66
CA LEU A 172 31.08 -11.76 6.76
C LEU A 172 30.00 -12.86 6.69
N PRO A 173 30.25 -14.03 7.31
CA PRO A 173 29.25 -15.10 7.38
C PRO A 173 27.90 -14.62 7.92
N GLY A 174 26.83 -14.90 7.16
CA GLY A 174 25.45 -14.50 7.50
C GLY A 174 24.99 -13.18 6.85
N GLY A 175 25.83 -12.49 6.08
CA GLY A 175 25.41 -11.38 5.23
C GLY A 175 24.94 -11.83 3.84
N ASP A 176 24.03 -11.06 3.24
CA ASP A 176 23.38 -11.41 1.97
C ASP A 176 24.14 -10.96 0.71
N LYS A 177 25.39 -10.48 0.83
CA LYS A 177 26.18 -9.96 -0.31
C LYS A 177 25.35 -9.00 -1.18
N SER A 178 24.71 -8.02 -0.57
CA SER A 178 23.77 -7.12 -1.25
C SER A 178 24.48 -5.90 -1.85
N MET A 179 23.95 -5.34 -2.93
CA MET A 179 24.42 -4.08 -3.52
C MET A 179 23.34 -3.45 -4.39
N THR A 180 23.37 -2.12 -4.54
CA THR A 180 22.45 -1.40 -5.42
C THR A 180 23.22 -0.67 -6.52
N VAL A 181 22.73 -0.75 -7.75
CA VAL A 181 23.24 -0.01 -8.91
C VAL A 181 22.17 0.96 -9.39
N VAL A 182 22.53 2.24 -9.41
CA VAL A 182 21.72 3.35 -9.91
C VAL A 182 22.34 3.83 -11.23
N ASP A 183 21.68 3.55 -12.35
CA ASP A 183 22.14 4.00 -13.65
C ASP A 183 21.53 5.35 -14.01
N ILE A 184 22.35 6.40 -13.94
CA ILE A 184 21.93 7.79 -14.14
C ILE A 184 21.58 8.10 -15.60
N ALA A 185 22.06 7.30 -16.55
CA ALA A 185 21.76 7.48 -17.97
C ALA A 185 20.34 7.03 -18.32
N THR A 186 19.87 5.97 -17.64
CA THR A 186 18.57 5.33 -17.91
C THR A 186 17.54 5.60 -16.82
N GLY A 187 17.97 6.06 -15.64
CA GLY A 187 17.12 6.24 -14.45
C GLY A 187 16.77 4.93 -13.75
N ILE A 188 17.39 3.80 -14.14
CA ILE A 188 17.02 2.49 -13.61
C ILE A 188 17.82 2.19 -12.34
N VAL A 189 17.11 1.79 -11.28
CA VAL A 189 17.68 1.37 -10.00
C VAL A 189 17.53 -0.14 -9.85
N ARG A 190 18.62 -0.84 -9.53
CA ARG A 190 18.65 -2.30 -9.34
C ARG A 190 19.22 -2.63 -7.98
N GLY A 191 18.45 -3.33 -7.16
CA GLY A 191 18.89 -3.89 -5.89
C GLY A 191 19.21 -5.37 -6.08
N TYR A 192 20.42 -5.77 -5.71
CA TYR A 192 20.95 -7.12 -5.83
C TYR A 192 21.23 -7.73 -4.46
N TYR A 193 21.14 -9.06 -4.40
CA TYR A 193 21.54 -9.90 -3.27
C TYR A 193 22.20 -11.18 -3.77
N VAL A 194 22.93 -11.86 -2.89
CA VAL A 194 23.93 -12.89 -3.21
C VAL A 194 24.84 -12.47 -4.37
N ALA A 195 25.25 -11.20 -4.40
CA ALA A 195 26.03 -10.67 -5.50
C ALA A 195 27.46 -11.21 -5.41
N ASP A 196 27.81 -12.13 -6.30
CA ASP A 196 29.09 -12.85 -6.24
C ASP A 196 29.87 -12.71 -7.55
N LYS A 197 30.99 -11.98 -7.48
CA LYS A 197 31.93 -11.85 -8.60
C LYS A 197 32.67 -13.18 -8.81
N GLN A 198 32.54 -13.73 -10.00
CA GLN A 198 33.11 -15.00 -10.42
C GLN A 198 34.53 -14.82 -10.97
N ALA A 199 35.31 -15.90 -10.99
CA ALA A 199 36.69 -15.89 -11.49
C ALA A 199 36.80 -15.52 -12.99
N ASP A 200 35.76 -15.81 -13.77
CA ASP A 200 35.68 -15.45 -15.21
C ASP A 200 35.27 -13.98 -15.45
N GLY A 201 35.15 -13.17 -14.39
CA GLY A 201 34.74 -11.77 -14.45
C GLY A 201 33.22 -11.56 -14.53
N THR A 202 32.42 -12.63 -14.59
CA THR A 202 30.96 -12.54 -14.51
C THR A 202 30.48 -12.36 -13.06
N TRP A 203 29.22 -12.00 -12.88
CA TRP A 203 28.59 -11.92 -11.56
C TRP A 203 27.44 -12.91 -11.44
N LEU A 204 27.32 -13.61 -10.32
CA LEU A 204 26.13 -14.40 -9.96
C LEU A 204 25.29 -13.59 -8.98
N MET A 205 24.03 -13.28 -9.28
CA MET A 205 23.22 -12.42 -8.41
C MET A 205 21.74 -12.82 -8.43
N GLY A 206 21.00 -12.53 -7.36
CA GLY A 206 19.55 -12.36 -7.36
C GLY A 206 19.20 -10.88 -7.23
N GLY A 207 17.97 -10.47 -7.55
CA GLY A 207 17.60 -9.06 -7.35
C GLY A 207 16.22 -8.65 -7.87
N GLY A 208 15.93 -7.37 -7.69
CA GLY A 208 14.75 -6.67 -8.15
C GLY A 208 15.12 -5.30 -8.72
N TYR A 209 14.17 -4.66 -9.40
CA TYR A 209 14.44 -3.38 -10.03
C TYR A 209 13.26 -2.41 -9.94
N LEU A 210 13.59 -1.15 -10.20
CA LEU A 210 12.65 -0.08 -10.48
C LEU A 210 13.04 0.57 -11.81
N THR A 211 12.11 0.65 -12.76
CA THR A 211 12.24 1.59 -13.89
C THR A 211 11.61 2.92 -13.53
N THR A 212 12.29 4.01 -13.84
CA THR A 212 11.63 5.31 -13.98
C THR A 212 11.18 5.43 -15.43
N LEU A 213 9.87 5.50 -15.68
CA LEU A 213 9.36 5.58 -17.03
C LEU A 213 9.58 6.99 -17.62
N ASN A 214 10.12 6.99 -18.85
CA ASN A 214 10.02 8.01 -19.91
C ASN A 214 10.88 9.29 -19.92
N SER A 215 11.73 9.61 -18.92
CA SER A 215 12.74 10.68 -19.09
C SER A 215 13.82 10.72 -17.98
N PRO A 216 15.06 10.25 -18.23
CA PRO A 216 16.08 10.12 -17.18
C PRO A 216 16.77 11.43 -16.76
N LYS A 217 16.65 12.53 -17.53
CA LYS A 217 17.46 13.75 -17.33
C LYS A 217 16.74 14.96 -16.72
N SER A 218 15.43 14.89 -16.44
CA SER A 218 14.66 16.08 -16.01
C SER A 218 13.60 15.85 -14.93
N THR A 219 13.47 14.64 -14.38
CA THR A 219 12.48 14.30 -13.33
C THR A 219 13.13 13.51 -12.19
N ASN A 220 12.72 13.77 -10.94
CA ASN A 220 13.18 12.98 -9.80
C ASN A 220 12.63 11.55 -9.91
N TRP A 221 13.52 10.56 -9.84
CA TRP A 221 13.24 9.14 -10.03
C TRP A 221 12.15 8.60 -9.08
N PHE A 222 11.99 9.23 -7.92
CA PHE A 222 11.01 8.82 -6.92
C PHE A 222 9.66 9.57 -6.99
N ASP A 223 9.51 10.54 -7.90
CA ASP A 223 8.21 11.18 -8.15
C ASP A 223 7.18 10.18 -8.70
N GLN A 224 7.67 9.13 -9.39
CA GLN A 224 6.85 8.05 -9.96
C GLN A 224 6.82 6.79 -9.06
N ASN A 225 7.67 6.72 -8.04
CA ASN A 225 7.70 5.65 -7.04
C ASN A 225 7.76 6.25 -5.63
N ALA A 226 6.67 6.94 -5.26
CA ALA A 226 6.56 7.61 -3.97
C ALA A 226 6.73 6.68 -2.76
N TRP A 227 6.70 5.36 -2.94
CA TRP A 227 6.68 4.38 -1.84
C TRP A 227 7.98 3.58 -1.68
N LEU A 228 8.97 3.79 -2.56
CA LEU A 228 10.25 3.07 -2.55
C LEU A 228 10.12 1.54 -2.68
N LYS A 229 9.09 1.08 -3.41
CA LYS A 229 8.85 -0.35 -3.65
C LYS A 229 9.47 -0.78 -4.98
N THR A 230 9.97 -2.01 -5.10
CA THR A 230 10.38 -2.56 -6.41
C THR A 230 9.17 -2.71 -7.35
N GLU A 231 9.38 -2.46 -8.65
CA GLU A 231 8.33 -2.70 -9.67
C GLU A 231 8.20 -4.20 -9.98
N ARG A 232 9.35 -4.90 -10.04
CA ARG A 232 9.42 -6.35 -10.23
C ARG A 232 10.63 -6.94 -9.52
N GLY A 233 10.54 -8.23 -9.18
CA GLY A 233 11.49 -8.92 -8.33
C GLY A 233 11.44 -8.40 -6.89
N THR A 234 12.25 -8.99 -6.01
CA THR A 234 12.41 -8.52 -4.64
C THR A 234 13.76 -7.80 -4.55
N SER A 235 13.82 -6.63 -3.90
CA SER A 235 15.07 -6.21 -3.27
C SER A 235 15.39 -7.21 -2.15
N SER A 236 16.59 -7.12 -1.57
CA SER A 236 17.06 -7.99 -0.49
C SER A 236 16.12 -8.04 0.72
N VAL A 237 15.19 -7.10 0.89
CA VAL A 237 14.52 -6.88 2.18
C VAL A 237 13.05 -6.52 2.03
N GLY A 238 12.14 -7.46 2.31
CA GLY A 238 10.69 -7.21 2.39
C GLY A 238 9.99 -6.67 1.14
N GLY A 239 10.74 -6.42 0.06
CA GLY A 239 10.28 -5.75 -1.15
C GLY A 239 10.34 -4.21 -1.14
N VAL A 240 11.10 -3.63 -0.20
CA VAL A 240 11.34 -2.18 -0.07
C VAL A 240 12.78 -1.88 -0.44
N MET A 241 13.05 -0.77 -1.14
CA MET A 241 14.40 -0.29 -1.43
C MET A 241 15.02 0.34 -0.17
N ASN A 242 15.34 -0.50 0.82
CA ASN A 242 15.81 -0.09 2.14
C ASN A 242 17.21 0.56 2.13
N GLU A 243 17.97 0.39 1.05
CA GLU A 243 19.25 1.07 0.82
C GLU A 243 19.11 2.60 0.85
N PHE A 244 17.99 3.14 0.37
CA PHE A 244 17.70 4.58 0.40
C PHE A 244 17.10 5.03 1.74
N LEU A 245 16.96 4.12 2.70
CA LEU A 245 16.48 4.39 4.05
C LEU A 245 17.60 4.23 5.10
N MET A 246 18.83 3.90 4.69
CA MET A 246 19.97 3.81 5.61
C MET A 246 20.37 5.19 6.11
N ALA A 247 20.87 5.31 7.33
CA ALA A 247 21.31 6.61 7.85
C ALA A 247 22.60 7.08 7.13
N GLY A 248 22.55 8.20 6.40
CA GLY A 248 23.68 8.74 5.65
C GLY A 248 24.83 9.20 6.55
N ALA A 249 26.07 8.93 6.17
CA ALA A 249 27.24 9.31 6.98
C ALA A 249 27.39 10.84 7.12
N GLU A 250 27.12 11.59 6.05
CA GLU A 250 27.13 13.06 6.10
C GLU A 250 25.94 13.62 6.91
N GLU A 251 24.77 12.99 6.84
CA GLU A 251 23.60 13.34 7.66
C GLU A 251 23.87 13.13 9.14
N ILE A 252 24.46 11.98 9.49
CA ILE A 252 24.87 11.66 10.85
C ILE A 252 25.87 12.71 11.34
N ALA A 253 26.93 12.97 10.57
CA ALA A 253 27.95 13.96 10.95
C ALA A 253 27.39 15.39 11.07
N ALA A 254 26.33 15.72 10.31
CA ALA A 254 25.60 16.98 10.42
C ALA A 254 24.61 17.02 11.61
N GLY A 255 24.40 15.90 12.30
CA GLY A 255 23.51 15.78 13.45
C GLY A 255 22.02 15.72 13.10
N SER A 256 21.66 15.46 11.84
CA SER A 256 20.26 15.38 11.41
C SER A 256 20.10 14.42 10.23
N ILE A 257 19.31 13.36 10.44
CA ILE A 257 18.90 12.41 9.40
C ILE A 257 17.46 12.76 9.03
N ASN A 258 17.25 13.20 7.79
CA ASN A 258 16.01 13.88 7.40
C ASN A 258 15.04 12.97 6.63
N HIS A 259 15.06 11.68 6.95
CA HIS A 259 14.22 10.67 6.34
C HIS A 259 14.01 9.47 7.30
N ILE A 260 13.07 8.59 6.95
CA ILE A 260 12.82 7.33 7.67
C ILE A 260 14.11 6.52 7.72
N THR A 261 14.47 6.01 8.89
CA THR A 261 15.63 5.12 9.02
C THR A 261 15.28 3.64 8.91
N SER A 262 16.19 2.88 8.30
CA SER A 262 16.14 1.42 8.12
C SER A 262 16.61 0.68 9.37
N TRP A 263 15.80 -0.25 9.87
CA TRP A 263 16.10 -1.01 11.09
C TRP A 263 15.90 -2.51 10.92
N THR A 264 16.85 -3.27 11.44
CA THR A 264 16.77 -4.73 11.51
C THR A 264 16.53 -5.20 12.94
N PHE A 265 15.84 -6.34 13.09
CA PHE A 265 15.40 -6.88 14.39
C PHE A 265 15.79 -8.35 14.51
N PRO A 266 16.03 -8.90 15.73
CA PRO A 266 16.34 -10.32 15.92
C PRO A 266 15.38 -11.26 15.19
N SER A 267 14.10 -10.92 15.21
CA SER A 267 13.10 -11.52 14.32
C SER A 267 11.86 -10.63 14.24
N THR A 268 10.98 -10.93 13.29
CA THR A 268 9.70 -10.25 13.05
C THR A 268 8.57 -11.28 12.99
N ARG A 269 7.32 -10.82 12.85
CA ARG A 269 6.14 -11.69 12.76
C ARG A 269 6.19 -12.56 11.50
N ALA A 270 6.03 -13.87 11.70
CA ALA A 270 6.10 -14.87 10.65
C ALA A 270 4.96 -14.71 9.63
N GLY A 271 5.33 -14.66 8.34
CA GLY A 271 4.39 -14.63 7.21
C GLY A 271 3.50 -13.39 7.13
N VAL A 272 3.74 -12.37 7.96
CA VAL A 272 2.93 -11.15 8.01
C VAL A 272 3.83 -9.93 7.79
N ALA A 273 3.65 -9.28 6.66
CA ALA A 273 4.27 -8.01 6.33
C ALA A 273 3.26 -6.87 6.43
N MET A 274 3.78 -5.64 6.47
CA MET A 274 3.04 -4.41 6.39
C MET A 274 3.61 -3.51 5.32
N TRP A 275 2.73 -2.75 4.68
CA TRP A 275 3.14 -1.78 3.68
C TRP A 275 4.21 -0.81 4.23
N PRO A 276 5.29 -0.50 3.47
CA PRO A 276 5.53 -0.86 2.07
C PRO A 276 6.04 -2.28 1.80
N ALA A 277 6.47 -3.03 2.81
CA ALA A 277 6.85 -4.42 2.64
C ALA A 277 5.63 -5.29 2.28
N TYR A 278 5.88 -6.37 1.54
CA TYR A 278 4.82 -7.31 1.13
C TYR A 278 5.19 -8.78 1.41
N GLN A 279 6.38 -9.01 1.98
CA GLN A 279 6.83 -10.32 2.44
C GLN A 279 7.50 -10.20 3.80
N SER A 280 7.52 -11.30 4.55
CA SER A 280 8.20 -11.42 5.84
C SER A 280 8.67 -12.85 6.00
N ASP A 281 9.95 -13.03 6.32
CA ASP A 281 10.61 -14.28 6.67
C ASP A 281 10.80 -14.43 8.20
N GLY A 282 10.13 -13.58 8.97
CA GLY A 282 10.15 -13.59 10.42
C GLY A 282 9.74 -14.94 11.03
N LYS A 283 10.10 -15.13 12.30
CA LYS A 283 9.92 -16.41 13.02
C LYS A 283 8.99 -16.30 14.23
N LEU A 284 8.54 -15.09 14.57
CA LEU A 284 7.69 -14.85 15.75
C LEU A 284 6.22 -15.14 15.44
N SER A 285 5.54 -15.81 16.37
CA SER A 285 4.12 -16.17 16.23
C SER A 285 3.19 -15.23 17.00
N GLU A 286 3.73 -14.41 17.91
CA GLU A 286 2.96 -13.50 18.75
C GLU A 286 2.21 -12.45 17.93
N ALA A 287 0.94 -12.23 18.26
CA ALA A 287 0.09 -11.28 17.52
C ALA A 287 0.63 -9.84 17.54
N HIS A 288 1.34 -9.47 18.63
CA HIS A 288 1.95 -8.16 18.85
C HIS A 288 3.43 -8.10 18.44
N ALA A 289 3.97 -9.14 17.80
CA ALA A 289 5.33 -9.08 17.23
C ALA A 289 5.42 -8.00 16.14
N PRO A 290 6.56 -7.28 16.05
CA PRO A 290 6.77 -6.30 14.99
C PRO A 290 6.73 -6.97 13.62
N LYS A 291 6.13 -6.31 12.63
CA LYS A 291 5.98 -6.84 11.26
C LYS A 291 7.01 -6.21 10.34
N MET A 292 7.53 -6.96 9.38
CA MET A 292 8.36 -6.40 8.31
C MET A 292 7.59 -5.29 7.57
N GLY A 293 8.24 -4.15 7.32
CA GLY A 293 7.68 -2.92 6.75
C GLY A 293 6.89 -2.04 7.73
N GLN A 294 6.68 -2.48 8.97
CA GLN A 294 5.97 -1.68 9.97
C GLN A 294 6.82 -0.47 10.40
N ARG A 295 6.20 0.71 10.43
CA ARG A 295 6.85 1.92 10.98
C ARG A 295 6.68 2.03 12.48
N PHE A 296 7.68 2.64 13.10
CA PHE A 296 7.67 3.02 14.51
C PHE A 296 8.29 4.39 14.70
N TRP A 297 7.91 5.08 15.77
CA TRP A 297 8.42 6.41 16.08
C TRP A 297 8.35 6.70 17.57
N ILE A 298 9.05 7.74 18.00
CA ILE A 298 8.98 8.25 19.37
C ILE A 298 8.07 9.49 19.35
N PRO A 299 7.03 9.59 20.19
CA PRO A 299 6.23 10.80 20.30
C PRO A 299 7.08 12.04 20.60
N ASN A 300 6.80 13.15 19.93
CA ASN A 300 7.46 14.43 20.21
C ASN A 300 6.56 15.34 21.05
N ASP A 301 6.29 14.92 22.28
CA ASP A 301 5.52 15.65 23.27
C ASP A 301 6.34 15.92 24.54
N ALA A 302 5.90 16.88 25.35
CA ALA A 302 6.63 17.32 26.55
C ALA A 302 6.90 16.17 27.55
N ALA A 303 5.95 15.25 27.74
CA ALA A 303 6.09 14.16 28.70
C ALA A 303 7.10 13.11 28.21
N THR A 304 7.06 12.78 26.92
CA THR A 304 8.03 11.88 26.29
C THR A 304 9.43 12.51 26.28
N ASN A 305 9.53 13.81 25.97
CA ASN A 305 10.80 14.55 25.96
C ASN A 305 11.46 14.65 27.35
N ALA A 306 10.68 14.83 28.41
CA ALA A 306 11.21 14.82 29.78
C ALA A 306 11.85 13.47 30.14
N LYS A 307 11.24 12.34 29.73
CA LYS A 307 11.82 11.00 29.95
C LYS A 307 13.10 10.80 29.16
N ILE A 308 13.13 11.25 27.90
CA ILE A 308 14.31 11.17 27.04
C ILE A 308 15.47 11.96 27.62
N ALA A 309 15.22 13.17 28.13
CA ALA A 309 16.25 14.02 28.72
C ALA A 309 16.97 13.35 29.90
N ALA A 310 16.27 12.49 30.65
CA ALA A 310 16.82 11.75 31.79
C ALA A 310 17.73 10.56 31.40
N LEU A 311 17.76 10.15 30.12
CA LEU A 311 18.51 8.95 29.69
C LEU A 311 20.03 9.17 29.56
N GLY A 312 20.49 10.43 29.53
CA GLY A 312 21.92 10.73 29.33
C GLY A 312 22.44 10.20 28.00
N LEU A 313 21.73 10.47 26.90
CA LEU A 313 22.05 10.03 25.55
C LEU A 313 23.43 10.55 25.08
N SER A 314 24.18 9.70 24.37
CA SER A 314 25.37 10.11 23.62
C SER A 314 25.03 11.13 22.52
N SER A 315 26.05 11.77 21.93
CA SER A 315 25.82 12.71 20.83
C SER A 315 25.12 12.04 19.65
N PHE A 316 25.50 10.81 19.31
CA PHE A 316 24.87 10.04 18.23
C PHE A 316 23.45 9.56 18.61
N GLU A 317 23.25 9.07 19.83
CA GLU A 317 21.90 8.64 20.27
C GLU A 317 20.90 9.81 20.25
N LYS A 318 21.35 11.05 20.48
CA LYS A 318 20.51 12.25 20.29
C LYS A 318 20.09 12.44 18.84
N VAL A 319 21.00 12.22 17.88
CA VAL A 319 20.68 12.26 16.44
C VAL A 319 19.64 11.21 16.09
N VAL A 320 19.82 9.98 16.59
CA VAL A 320 18.88 8.88 16.33
C VAL A 320 17.52 9.15 16.96
N VAL A 321 17.45 9.58 18.22
CA VAL A 321 16.16 9.90 18.87
C VAL A 321 15.46 11.06 18.17
N LYS A 322 16.19 12.11 17.78
CA LYS A 322 15.63 13.21 16.98
C LYS A 322 15.05 12.68 15.66
N ASN A 323 15.79 11.84 14.93
CA ASN A 323 15.28 11.20 13.72
C ASN A 323 14.01 10.38 14.00
N LEU A 324 13.98 9.58 15.06
CA LEU A 324 12.81 8.78 15.43
C LEU A 324 11.60 9.64 15.84
N GLN A 325 11.81 10.88 16.28
CA GLN A 325 10.74 11.85 16.57
C GLN A 325 10.27 12.60 15.32
N GLU A 326 11.15 12.89 14.38
CA GLU A 326 10.79 13.67 13.18
C GLU A 326 10.24 12.77 12.06
N TYR A 327 10.95 11.68 11.81
CA TYR A 327 10.74 10.77 10.68
C TYR A 327 10.51 9.31 11.10
N GLY A 328 10.86 8.88 12.31
CA GLY A 328 10.66 7.49 12.71
C GLY A 328 11.55 6.49 11.97
N GLY A 329 11.38 5.21 12.31
CA GLY A 329 12.05 4.08 11.68
C GLY A 329 11.05 3.14 10.99
N ILE A 330 11.59 2.24 10.18
CA ILE A 330 10.87 1.13 9.55
C ILE A 330 11.59 -0.19 9.82
N VAL A 331 10.82 -1.24 10.12
CA VAL A 331 11.33 -2.61 10.21
C VAL A 331 11.63 -3.09 8.80
N THR A 332 12.89 -3.32 8.47
CA THR A 332 13.27 -3.75 7.13
C THR A 332 13.53 -5.25 7.12
N ASP A 333 14.38 -5.77 8.01
CA ASP A 333 14.81 -7.17 7.94
C ASP A 333 14.98 -7.85 9.30
N GLN A 334 15.20 -9.16 9.29
CA GLN A 334 15.73 -9.88 10.43
C GLN A 334 17.26 -9.76 10.51
N ASN A 335 17.79 -9.59 11.73
CA ASN A 335 19.20 -9.61 12.08
C ASN A 335 19.33 -10.44 13.35
N TYR A 336 19.58 -11.74 13.18
CA TYR A 336 19.39 -12.86 14.13
C TYR A 336 19.74 -12.68 15.62
N TRP A 337 20.41 -11.60 16.02
CA TRP A 337 20.97 -11.40 17.36
C TRP A 337 20.57 -10.09 18.03
N THR A 338 20.42 -8.98 17.30
CA THR A 338 20.19 -7.67 17.93
C THR A 338 19.30 -6.78 17.07
N MET A 339 18.75 -5.73 17.69
CA MET A 339 18.15 -4.63 16.94
C MET A 339 19.26 -3.72 16.44
N ALA A 340 19.26 -3.37 15.16
CA ALA A 340 20.27 -2.49 14.59
C ALA A 340 19.69 -1.40 13.71
N LEU A 341 20.21 -0.18 13.87
CA LEU A 341 20.08 0.89 12.88
C LEU A 341 21.07 0.65 11.74
N ASN A 342 20.58 0.58 10.52
CA ASN A 342 21.43 0.35 9.34
C ASN A 342 22.01 1.68 8.86
N LEU A 343 23.34 1.80 8.90
CA LEU A 343 24.04 2.99 8.42
C LEU A 343 24.41 2.82 6.94
N GLN A 344 24.62 3.93 6.25
CA GLN A 344 25.11 3.93 4.88
C GLN A 344 26.43 3.15 4.79
N HIS A 345 26.56 2.26 3.81
CA HIS A 345 27.78 1.49 3.61
C HIS A 345 28.98 2.44 3.33
N PRO A 346 30.17 2.20 3.92
CA PRO A 346 31.31 3.13 3.82
C PRO A 346 31.94 3.22 2.43
N VAL A 347 31.60 2.31 1.50
CA VAL A 347 32.25 2.20 0.18
C VAL A 347 32.19 3.49 -0.64
N THR A 348 31.12 4.27 -0.53
CA THR A 348 30.98 5.54 -1.25
C THR A 348 32.10 6.54 -0.87
N PHE A 349 32.60 6.46 0.37
CA PHE A 349 33.73 7.26 0.86
C PHE A 349 35.06 6.64 0.46
N THR A 350 35.24 5.35 0.75
CA THR A 350 36.53 4.67 0.52
C THR A 350 36.88 4.58 -0.96
N ALA A 351 35.89 4.42 -1.84
CA ALA A 351 36.08 4.45 -3.29
C ALA A 351 36.53 5.83 -3.82
N GLN A 352 36.27 6.91 -3.08
CA GLN A 352 36.76 8.26 -3.36
C GLN A 352 38.10 8.55 -2.67
N GLY A 353 38.73 7.55 -2.04
CA GLY A 353 39.97 7.72 -1.27
C GLY A 353 39.78 8.41 0.09
N LYS A 354 38.53 8.59 0.55
CA LYS A 354 38.24 9.15 1.87
C LYS A 354 38.32 8.06 2.95
N PRO A 355 38.63 8.41 4.22
CA PRO A 355 38.56 7.47 5.33
C PRO A 355 37.16 6.87 5.49
N ASN A 356 37.09 5.65 6.05
CA ASN A 356 35.81 5.07 6.47
C ASN A 356 35.14 6.03 7.47
N PRO A 357 33.89 6.49 7.22
CA PRO A 357 33.26 7.55 8.00
C PRO A 357 33.11 7.20 9.48
N TYR A 358 33.05 5.91 9.83
CA TYR A 358 32.73 5.43 11.17
C TYR A 358 33.96 4.98 11.98
N LEU A 359 35.16 4.97 11.38
CA LEU A 359 36.42 4.65 12.05
C LEU A 359 37.19 5.94 12.39
N PRO A 360 38.19 5.89 13.30
CA PRO A 360 39.02 7.07 13.60
C PRO A 360 39.55 7.76 12.35
N GLY A 361 39.34 9.09 12.26
CA GLY A 361 39.67 9.90 11.08
C GLY A 361 38.49 10.09 10.11
N GLY A 362 37.42 9.30 10.23
CA GLY A 362 36.18 9.45 9.47
C GLY A 362 35.26 10.54 10.01
N ILE A 363 34.41 11.09 9.14
CA ILE A 363 33.54 12.24 9.47
C ILE A 363 32.55 11.97 10.61
N VAL A 364 31.99 10.75 10.71
CA VAL A 364 31.05 10.40 11.78
C VAL A 364 31.81 10.17 13.08
N HIS A 365 32.92 9.42 13.03
CA HIS A 365 33.71 9.16 14.23
C HIS A 365 34.31 10.44 14.82
N ASN A 366 34.75 11.38 13.99
CA ASN A 366 35.30 12.65 14.46
C ASN A 366 34.24 13.50 15.18
N THR A 367 32.98 13.45 14.75
CA THR A 367 31.89 14.22 15.38
C THR A 367 31.28 13.50 16.58
N HIS A 368 31.10 12.18 16.49
CA HIS A 368 30.28 11.41 17.42
C HIS A 368 31.03 10.33 18.21
N GLY A 369 32.30 10.08 17.88
CA GLY A 369 33.08 8.98 18.44
C GLY A 369 32.61 7.62 17.93
N ASN A 370 32.71 6.59 18.79
CA ASN A 370 32.22 5.26 18.46
C ASN A 370 30.68 5.24 18.41
N VAL A 371 30.13 4.75 17.30
CA VAL A 371 28.68 4.68 17.03
C VAL A 371 28.15 3.24 16.96
N ASP A 372 28.92 2.25 17.42
CA ASP A 372 28.58 0.83 17.32
C ASP A 372 27.40 0.45 18.20
N LEU A 373 27.26 1.09 19.36
CA LEU A 373 26.24 0.80 20.36
C LEU A 373 25.36 2.02 20.61
N ILE A 374 24.05 1.83 20.53
CA ILE A 374 23.02 2.83 20.79
C ILE A 374 21.98 2.27 21.77
N ASN A 375 22.44 1.69 22.87
CA ASN A 375 21.60 0.95 23.81
C ASN A 375 20.54 1.81 24.54
N LYS A 376 20.64 3.14 24.51
CA LYS A 376 19.72 4.03 25.23
C LYS A 376 18.52 4.47 24.41
N ILE A 377 18.28 3.89 23.23
CA ILE A 377 17.03 4.10 22.50
C ILE A 377 15.85 3.64 23.39
N PRO A 378 14.88 4.52 23.70
CA PRO A 378 13.82 4.18 24.65
C PRO A 378 12.69 3.41 23.98
N TRP A 379 12.92 2.13 23.69
CA TRP A 379 12.00 1.28 22.94
C TRP A 379 10.59 1.22 23.53
N THR A 380 10.46 1.26 24.85
CA THR A 380 9.16 1.26 25.55
C THR A 380 8.34 2.54 25.35
N LEU A 381 8.96 3.63 24.87
CA LEU A 381 8.28 4.88 24.51
C LEU A 381 7.82 4.91 23.05
N THR A 382 8.20 3.91 22.24
CA THR A 382 7.87 3.92 20.82
C THR A 382 6.39 3.64 20.57
N LYS A 383 5.87 4.25 19.51
CA LYS A 383 4.59 3.92 18.90
C LYS A 383 4.84 3.11 17.65
N TRP A 384 3.94 2.16 17.40
CA TRP A 384 4.00 1.23 16.28
C TRP A 384 2.78 1.43 15.41
N GLY A 385 3.01 1.77 14.15
CA GLY A 385 1.95 2.18 13.24
C GLY A 385 1.17 1.02 12.64
N GLU A 386 -0.06 1.31 12.21
CA GLU A 386 -0.85 0.52 11.25
C GLU A 386 -1.01 1.32 9.97
N ILE A 387 0.11 1.44 9.24
CA ILE A 387 0.24 2.26 8.04
C ILE A 387 0.04 1.39 6.81
N THR A 388 -0.82 1.83 5.92
CA THR A 388 -1.13 1.19 4.63
C THR A 388 -0.72 2.11 3.48
N SER A 389 -0.74 1.61 2.24
CA SER A 389 -0.48 2.42 1.04
C SER A 389 -1.41 3.63 0.87
N SER A 390 -2.59 3.61 1.53
CA SER A 390 -3.55 4.72 1.52
C SER A 390 -3.37 5.70 2.68
N THR A 391 -2.49 5.39 3.64
CA THR A 391 -2.21 6.28 4.78
C THR A 391 -1.41 7.48 4.30
N LYS A 392 -2.04 8.66 4.28
CA LYS A 392 -1.37 9.91 3.91
C LYS A 392 -0.61 10.45 5.11
N LEU A 393 0.71 10.40 5.03
CA LEU A 393 1.59 11.03 6.01
C LEU A 393 2.10 12.36 5.45
N PRO A 394 2.13 13.44 6.27
CA PRO A 394 2.62 14.72 5.81
C PRO A 394 4.12 14.64 5.53
N GLN A 395 4.58 15.43 4.56
CA GLN A 395 6.01 15.72 4.39
C GLN A 395 6.48 16.53 5.61
N PHE A 396 7.64 16.17 6.15
CA PHE A 396 8.20 16.89 7.29
C PHE A 396 8.53 18.34 6.89
N GLY A 397 8.21 19.31 7.76
CA GLY A 397 8.49 20.74 7.54
C GLY A 397 7.54 21.48 6.59
N ALA A 398 6.45 20.85 6.12
CA ALA A 398 5.40 21.56 5.40
C ALA A 398 4.70 22.58 6.35
N ALA A 399 4.62 23.85 5.94
CA ALA A 399 4.05 24.92 6.76
C ALA A 399 2.61 24.58 7.19
N THR A 400 2.37 24.53 8.50
CA THR A 400 1.03 24.59 9.06
C THR A 400 0.46 25.98 8.79
N ALA A 401 -0.70 26.07 8.13
CA ALA A 401 -1.34 27.35 7.86
C ALA A 401 -1.58 28.12 9.17
N THR A 402 -0.99 29.31 9.28
CA THR A 402 -1.11 30.18 10.45
C THR A 402 -2.55 30.68 10.59
N PRO A 403 -3.21 30.54 11.77
CA PRO A 403 -4.52 31.13 11.98
C PRO A 403 -4.42 32.66 12.04
N THR A 404 -5.26 33.35 11.26
CA THR A 404 -5.36 34.82 11.25
C THR A 404 -5.96 35.33 12.56
N PRO A 405 -5.46 36.41 13.19
CA PRO A 405 -5.93 36.88 14.48
C PRO A 405 -7.30 37.59 14.38
N THR A 406 -8.22 37.24 15.29
CA THR A 406 -9.54 37.88 15.47
C THR A 406 -9.44 39.01 16.51
N PRO A 407 -10.10 40.18 16.34
CA PRO A 407 -10.04 41.29 17.29
C PRO A 407 -10.74 41.04 18.64
N THR A 408 -10.28 41.78 19.66
CA THR A 408 -10.59 41.70 21.10
C THR A 408 -12.09 41.90 21.47
N PRO A 409 -12.63 41.20 22.49
CA PRO A 409 -14.06 41.13 22.81
C PRO A 409 -14.58 42.19 23.80
N THR A 410 -15.87 42.50 23.69
CA THR A 410 -16.75 43.15 24.70
C THR A 410 -17.51 42.05 25.47
N PRO A 411 -17.81 42.20 26.79
CA PRO A 411 -17.85 41.07 27.72
C PRO A 411 -19.09 40.17 27.67
N THR A 412 -18.81 38.92 27.99
CA THR A 412 -19.65 37.71 28.06
C THR A 412 -20.75 37.74 29.12
N PRO A 413 -21.88 37.04 28.87
CA PRO A 413 -22.37 36.08 29.86
C PRO A 413 -22.50 34.65 29.29
N THR A 414 -21.94 33.73 30.07
CA THR A 414 -22.10 32.25 30.15
C THR A 414 -21.75 31.40 28.90
N PRO A 415 -20.84 30.41 29.03
CA PRO A 415 -20.28 29.70 27.88
C PRO A 415 -21.27 28.69 27.28
N THR A 416 -21.64 28.90 26.03
CA THR A 416 -22.16 27.85 25.15
C THR A 416 -20.97 27.13 24.52
N VAL A 417 -20.97 25.80 24.62
CA VAL A 417 -19.97 24.88 24.03
C VAL A 417 -19.65 25.29 22.58
N PRO A 418 -18.38 25.53 22.20
CA PRO A 418 -18.01 25.78 20.81
C PRO A 418 -18.31 24.53 19.97
N PRO A 419 -18.90 24.65 18.76
CA PRO A 419 -19.10 23.51 17.88
C PRO A 419 -17.75 22.92 17.47
N THR A 420 -17.67 21.60 17.53
CA THR A 420 -16.58 20.75 17.05
C THR A 420 -16.00 21.25 15.71
N PRO A 421 -14.67 21.34 15.55
CA PRO A 421 -14.05 21.60 14.26
C PRO A 421 -14.57 20.63 13.20
N GLY A 422 -15.13 21.17 12.12
CA GLY A 422 -15.71 20.40 11.03
C GLY A 422 -14.71 19.40 10.47
N ALA A 423 -15.14 18.15 10.39
CA ALA A 423 -14.38 17.06 9.81
C ALA A 423 -13.88 17.41 8.40
N GLN A 424 -12.61 17.10 8.12
CA GLN A 424 -12.03 17.24 6.77
C GLN A 424 -12.87 16.44 5.75
N PRO A 425 -13.21 17.01 4.58
CA PRO A 425 -13.96 16.30 3.55
C PRO A 425 -13.17 15.09 3.05
N GLY A 426 -13.83 13.94 2.96
CA GLY A 426 -13.21 12.75 2.36
C GLY A 426 -12.84 12.96 0.89
N VAL A 427 -11.85 12.20 0.41
CA VAL A 427 -11.33 12.33 -0.96
C VAL A 427 -12.23 11.56 -1.92
N ALA A 428 -12.64 12.19 -3.01
CA ALA A 428 -13.41 11.56 -4.07
C ALA A 428 -12.51 11.19 -5.27
N GLU A 429 -12.51 9.91 -5.62
CA GLU A 429 -11.84 9.38 -6.81
C GLU A 429 -12.89 8.86 -7.80
N ARG A 430 -12.73 9.15 -9.10
CA ARG A 430 -13.67 8.69 -10.13
C ARG A 430 -13.07 7.56 -10.97
N ILE A 431 -13.88 6.54 -11.24
CA ILE A 431 -13.65 5.49 -12.23
C ILE A 431 -14.75 5.67 -13.29
N GLY A 432 -14.45 6.42 -14.34
CA GLY A 432 -15.44 6.79 -15.35
C GLY A 432 -14.81 7.01 -16.71
N SER A 433 -15.05 6.07 -17.61
CA SER A 433 -14.82 6.14 -19.05
C SER A 433 -16.13 5.80 -19.76
N THR A 434 -16.23 6.14 -21.05
CA THR A 434 -17.36 5.77 -21.91
C THR A 434 -17.41 4.27 -22.25
N ASP A 435 -16.44 3.49 -21.78
CA ASP A 435 -16.37 2.03 -21.95
C ASP A 435 -16.41 1.34 -20.58
N THR A 436 -17.55 0.71 -20.25
CA THR A 436 -17.74 -0.03 -19.00
C THR A 436 -16.72 -1.15 -18.81
N TYR A 437 -16.28 -1.80 -19.89
CA TYR A 437 -15.23 -2.82 -19.82
C TYR A 437 -13.89 -2.19 -19.42
N ALA A 438 -13.62 -0.97 -19.88
CA ALA A 438 -12.45 -0.20 -19.46
C ALA A 438 -12.57 0.28 -18.00
N ASN A 439 -13.78 0.56 -17.50
CA ASN A 439 -14.01 0.87 -16.08
C ASN A 439 -13.70 -0.36 -15.20
N ALA A 440 -14.16 -1.55 -15.61
CA ALA A 440 -13.84 -2.81 -14.95
C ALA A 440 -12.34 -3.13 -14.99
N VAL A 441 -11.65 -2.91 -16.11
CA VAL A 441 -10.19 -3.09 -16.24
C VAL A 441 -9.42 -2.05 -15.41
N THR A 442 -9.86 -0.79 -15.38
CA THR A 442 -9.24 0.26 -14.55
C THR A 442 -9.33 -0.08 -13.07
N ALA A 443 -10.52 -0.48 -12.63
CA ALA A 443 -10.72 -0.92 -11.26
C ALA A 443 -9.90 -2.20 -10.99
N SER A 444 -9.80 -3.12 -11.94
CA SER A 444 -8.97 -4.31 -11.84
C SER A 444 -7.47 -3.98 -11.69
N GLY A 445 -6.95 -3.04 -12.47
CA GLY A 445 -5.56 -2.58 -12.38
C GLY A 445 -5.19 -1.99 -11.02
N LYS A 446 -6.15 -1.36 -10.33
CA LYS A 446 -5.96 -0.80 -8.99
C LYS A 446 -5.91 -1.86 -7.90
N PHE A 447 -6.75 -2.89 -8.02
CA PHE A 447 -7.02 -3.79 -6.90
C PHE A 447 -6.45 -5.20 -7.09
N ASN A 448 -5.98 -5.58 -8.28
CA ASN A 448 -5.59 -6.95 -8.58
C ASN A 448 -4.12 -7.15 -8.89
N THR A 449 -3.58 -8.21 -8.31
CA THR A 449 -2.22 -8.69 -8.50
C THR A 449 -2.20 -9.96 -9.35
N VAL A 450 -1.03 -10.26 -9.93
CA VAL A 450 -0.81 -11.48 -10.70
C VAL A 450 -1.12 -12.72 -9.85
N GLY A 451 -1.72 -13.75 -10.46
CA GLY A 451 -2.11 -15.00 -9.81
C GLY A 451 -3.44 -14.94 -9.07
N SER A 452 -4.09 -13.78 -8.97
CA SER A 452 -5.39 -13.64 -8.29
C SER A 452 -6.46 -14.51 -8.92
N LYS A 453 -7.36 -15.07 -8.10
CA LYS A 453 -8.61 -15.69 -8.60
C LYS A 453 -9.50 -14.60 -9.17
N LEU A 454 -10.11 -14.86 -10.32
CA LEU A 454 -11.01 -13.91 -10.97
C LEU A 454 -12.40 -14.49 -11.11
N VAL A 455 -13.37 -13.59 -10.97
CA VAL A 455 -14.77 -13.79 -11.28
C VAL A 455 -15.04 -13.06 -12.59
N ILE A 456 -15.79 -13.67 -13.48
CA ILE A 456 -16.22 -13.04 -14.72
C ILE A 456 -17.74 -13.08 -14.77
N ALA A 457 -18.35 -11.97 -15.16
CA ALA A 457 -19.78 -11.90 -15.43
C ALA A 457 -20.02 -11.31 -16.82
N SER A 458 -21.20 -11.58 -17.39
CA SER A 458 -21.66 -10.87 -18.59
C SER A 458 -21.78 -9.37 -18.30
N GLY A 459 -21.45 -8.53 -19.27
CA GLY A 459 -21.53 -7.08 -19.20
C GLY A 459 -22.82 -6.51 -19.79
N ASP A 460 -23.78 -7.36 -20.17
CA ASP A 460 -25.12 -6.91 -20.62
C ASP A 460 -25.99 -6.35 -19.48
N GLY A 461 -25.51 -6.40 -18.25
CA GLY A 461 -26.23 -5.89 -17.09
C GLY A 461 -27.40 -6.76 -16.66
N GLY A 462 -27.42 -8.07 -16.93
CA GLY A 462 -28.37 -8.96 -16.27
C GLY A 462 -28.24 -8.93 -14.73
N VAL A 463 -29.31 -9.21 -13.99
CA VAL A 463 -29.24 -9.28 -12.51
C VAL A 463 -28.32 -10.39 -12.00
N ASP A 464 -28.09 -11.42 -12.82
CA ASP A 464 -27.19 -12.53 -12.58
C ASP A 464 -25.75 -12.07 -12.38
N THR A 465 -25.39 -10.97 -13.05
CA THR A 465 -24.07 -10.35 -12.95
C THR A 465 -23.84 -9.79 -11.54
N LEU A 466 -24.89 -9.33 -10.86
CA LEU A 466 -24.81 -8.79 -9.50
C LEU A 466 -24.55 -9.90 -8.46
N LEU A 467 -24.77 -11.17 -8.81
CA LEU A 467 -24.41 -12.34 -7.98
C LEU A 467 -22.89 -12.55 -7.92
N ALA A 468 -22.13 -12.00 -8.87
CA ALA A 468 -20.68 -12.16 -8.93
C ALA A 468 -19.94 -11.39 -7.82
N ALA A 469 -20.52 -10.31 -7.30
CA ALA A 469 -19.85 -9.46 -6.31
C ALA A 469 -19.66 -10.13 -4.94
N PRO A 470 -20.69 -10.78 -4.37
CA PRO A 470 -20.49 -11.60 -3.18
C PRO A 470 -19.45 -12.71 -3.40
N VAL A 471 -19.44 -13.35 -4.57
CA VAL A 471 -18.47 -14.40 -4.89
C VAL A 471 -17.04 -13.84 -4.88
N ALA A 472 -16.82 -12.71 -5.55
CA ALA A 472 -15.51 -12.07 -5.60
C ALA A 472 -15.01 -11.69 -4.20
N ALA A 473 -15.87 -11.10 -3.37
CA ALA A 473 -15.54 -10.77 -1.98
C ALA A 473 -15.24 -12.01 -1.13
N LYS A 474 -15.95 -13.13 -1.35
CA LYS A 474 -15.76 -14.39 -0.63
C LYS A 474 -14.43 -15.06 -0.96
N ILE A 475 -14.07 -15.12 -2.23
CA ILE A 475 -12.86 -15.82 -2.68
C ILE A 475 -11.60 -14.93 -2.64
N GLY A 476 -11.75 -13.68 -2.17
CA GLY A 476 -10.69 -12.67 -2.21
C GLY A 476 -10.27 -12.30 -3.64
N GLY A 477 -11.11 -12.62 -4.62
CA GLY A 477 -10.87 -12.40 -6.03
C GLY A 477 -11.44 -11.06 -6.50
N SER A 478 -11.34 -10.82 -7.80
CA SER A 478 -11.92 -9.63 -8.43
C SER A 478 -12.78 -9.99 -9.61
N MET A 479 -13.56 -9.04 -10.09
CA MET A 479 -14.50 -9.20 -11.18
C MET A 479 -13.99 -8.52 -12.45
N LEU A 480 -14.28 -9.12 -13.60
CA LEU A 480 -14.18 -8.47 -14.91
C LEU A 480 -15.48 -8.75 -15.68
N LEU A 481 -15.74 -7.94 -16.70
CA LEU A 481 -16.92 -8.05 -17.54
C LEU A 481 -16.57 -8.61 -18.92
N THR A 482 -17.45 -9.43 -19.50
CA THR A 482 -17.37 -9.86 -20.90
C THR A 482 -18.56 -9.37 -21.70
N LYS A 483 -18.47 -9.33 -23.04
CA LYS A 483 -19.66 -9.12 -23.88
C LYS A 483 -20.42 -10.45 -23.99
N PRO A 484 -21.74 -10.47 -24.21
CA PRO A 484 -22.51 -11.72 -24.31
C PRO A 484 -21.91 -12.77 -25.25
N ASN A 485 -21.32 -12.34 -26.37
CA ASN A 485 -20.76 -13.22 -27.40
C ASN A 485 -19.25 -13.02 -27.65
N ALA A 486 -18.55 -12.25 -26.83
CA ALA A 486 -17.14 -11.94 -27.06
C ALA A 486 -16.37 -11.63 -25.77
N LEU A 487 -15.06 -11.89 -25.79
CA LEU A 487 -14.12 -11.40 -24.79
C LEU A 487 -13.51 -10.07 -25.30
N PRO A 488 -13.82 -8.93 -24.66
CA PRO A 488 -13.23 -7.65 -25.05
C PRO A 488 -11.70 -7.67 -25.01
N ALA A 489 -11.04 -6.98 -25.94
CA ALA A 489 -9.57 -6.99 -26.05
C ALA A 489 -8.87 -6.43 -24.81
N ASN A 490 -9.43 -5.37 -24.21
CA ASN A 490 -8.95 -4.80 -22.95
C ASN A 490 -9.08 -5.79 -21.77
N VAL A 491 -10.18 -6.54 -21.71
CA VAL A 491 -10.39 -7.58 -20.69
C VAL A 491 -9.46 -8.76 -20.92
N SER A 492 -9.24 -9.17 -22.17
CA SER A 492 -8.25 -10.20 -22.53
C SER A 492 -6.84 -9.81 -22.12
N ALA A 493 -6.43 -8.56 -22.42
CA ALA A 493 -5.14 -8.02 -22.01
C ALA A 493 -4.97 -8.01 -20.49
N GLU A 494 -6.02 -7.64 -19.77
CA GLU A 494 -6.02 -7.66 -18.30
C GLU A 494 -5.93 -9.08 -17.74
N LEU A 495 -6.64 -10.05 -18.32
CA LEU A 495 -6.51 -11.47 -17.96
C LEU A 495 -5.11 -12.01 -18.23
N MET A 496 -4.48 -11.62 -19.34
CA MET A 496 -3.08 -11.97 -19.64
C MET A 496 -2.09 -11.33 -18.65
N ARG A 497 -2.33 -10.07 -18.24
CA ARG A 497 -1.54 -9.39 -17.20
C ARG A 497 -1.67 -10.12 -15.87
N LEU A 498 -2.90 -10.49 -15.50
CA LEU A 498 -3.22 -11.08 -14.21
C LEU A 498 -2.84 -12.55 -14.08
N LYS A 499 -2.75 -13.31 -15.18
CA LYS A 499 -2.48 -14.77 -15.18
C LYS A 499 -3.26 -15.48 -14.06
N PRO A 500 -4.61 -15.37 -14.06
CA PRO A 500 -5.41 -15.82 -12.94
C PRO A 500 -5.20 -17.31 -12.66
N SER A 501 -5.05 -17.67 -11.38
CA SER A 501 -4.93 -19.08 -10.98
C SER A 501 -6.24 -19.85 -11.18
N ALA A 502 -7.36 -19.13 -11.26
CA ALA A 502 -8.68 -19.65 -11.60
C ALA A 502 -9.57 -18.52 -12.12
N ILE A 503 -10.45 -18.83 -13.07
CA ILE A 503 -11.54 -17.97 -13.53
C ILE A 503 -12.86 -18.66 -13.19
N PHE A 504 -13.72 -17.96 -12.46
CA PHE A 504 -15.08 -18.35 -12.13
C PHE A 504 -16.06 -17.48 -12.90
N VAL A 505 -16.78 -18.05 -13.85
CA VAL A 505 -17.80 -17.33 -14.60
C VAL A 505 -19.13 -17.48 -13.88
N ILE A 506 -19.83 -16.38 -13.61
CA ILE A 506 -21.16 -16.37 -12.99
C ILE A 506 -22.19 -16.04 -14.06
N GLY A 507 -23.17 -16.92 -14.22
CA GLY A 507 -24.12 -16.90 -15.33
C GLY A 507 -23.68 -17.80 -16.49
N THR A 508 -24.27 -17.57 -17.67
CA THR A 508 -24.01 -18.35 -18.88
C THR A 508 -23.03 -17.62 -19.80
N ILE A 509 -22.25 -18.37 -20.59
CA ILE A 509 -21.34 -17.85 -21.62
C ILE A 509 -21.40 -18.73 -22.87
N SER A 510 -21.08 -18.15 -24.02
CA SER A 510 -20.90 -18.87 -25.27
C SER A 510 -19.69 -19.83 -25.22
N GLU A 511 -19.71 -20.89 -26.04
CA GLU A 511 -18.58 -21.82 -26.17
C GLU A 511 -17.30 -21.12 -26.68
N ALA A 512 -17.44 -20.07 -27.49
CA ALA A 512 -16.32 -19.24 -27.93
C ALA A 512 -15.63 -18.54 -26.75
N GLN A 513 -16.40 -17.95 -25.83
CA GLN A 513 -15.84 -17.34 -24.61
C GLN A 513 -15.23 -18.38 -23.69
N LYS A 514 -15.89 -19.53 -23.51
CA LYS A 514 -15.38 -20.62 -22.67
C LYS A 514 -14.02 -21.10 -23.18
N THR A 515 -13.89 -21.24 -24.50
CA THR A 515 -12.62 -21.57 -25.16
C THR A 515 -11.57 -20.47 -24.96
N ALA A 516 -11.95 -19.20 -25.15
CA ALA A 516 -11.02 -18.08 -24.99
C ALA A 516 -10.52 -17.94 -23.53
N LEU A 517 -11.42 -18.03 -22.55
CA LEU A 517 -11.10 -17.95 -21.13
C LEU A 517 -10.28 -19.16 -20.68
N GLY A 518 -10.59 -20.36 -21.17
CA GLY A 518 -9.87 -21.59 -20.82
C GLY A 518 -8.39 -21.57 -21.22
N LYS A 519 -8.01 -20.77 -22.23
CA LYS A 519 -6.61 -20.55 -22.61
C LYS A 519 -5.85 -19.61 -21.66
N LEU A 520 -6.57 -18.83 -20.85
CA LEU A 520 -6.02 -17.76 -20.01
C LEU A 520 -5.91 -18.14 -18.53
N THR A 521 -6.36 -19.34 -18.15
CA THR A 521 -6.33 -19.84 -16.77
C THR A 521 -6.12 -21.36 -16.75
N PRO A 522 -5.40 -21.91 -15.77
CA PRO A 522 -5.33 -23.36 -15.59
C PRO A 522 -6.64 -23.97 -15.08
N ARG A 523 -7.56 -23.13 -14.56
CA ARG A 523 -8.86 -23.57 -14.04
C ARG A 523 -9.95 -22.61 -14.48
N LEU A 524 -10.88 -23.08 -15.29
CA LEU A 524 -12.11 -22.37 -15.66
C LEU A 524 -13.31 -23.12 -15.09
N GLU A 525 -14.19 -22.41 -14.40
CA GLU A 525 -15.44 -22.95 -13.88
C GLU A 525 -16.59 -21.99 -14.20
N VAL A 526 -17.67 -22.49 -14.80
CA VAL A 526 -18.87 -21.71 -15.13
C VAL A 526 -19.99 -22.14 -14.18
N VAL A 527 -20.58 -21.17 -13.48
CA VAL A 527 -21.63 -21.38 -12.48
C VAL A 527 -22.83 -20.51 -12.86
N GLY A 528 -23.79 -21.12 -13.54
CA GLY A 528 -25.04 -20.49 -13.92
C GLY A 528 -25.95 -21.44 -14.69
N SER A 529 -27.20 -21.05 -14.85
CA SER A 529 -28.19 -21.72 -15.68
C SER A 529 -28.96 -20.70 -16.52
N ALA A 530 -29.92 -21.15 -17.32
CA ALA A 530 -30.81 -20.26 -18.06
C ALA A 530 -31.77 -19.47 -17.15
N ASP A 531 -31.92 -19.90 -15.90
CA ASP A 531 -32.77 -19.27 -14.90
C ASP A 531 -31.92 -18.54 -13.84
N ARG A 532 -32.27 -17.28 -13.57
CA ARG A 532 -31.52 -16.42 -12.64
C ARG A 532 -31.67 -16.82 -11.17
N GLU A 533 -32.83 -17.37 -10.80
CA GLU A 533 -33.09 -17.82 -9.45
C GLU A 533 -32.32 -19.11 -9.16
N GLU A 534 -32.32 -20.04 -10.12
CA GLU A 534 -31.47 -21.21 -10.09
C GLU A 534 -29.98 -20.84 -10.10
N THR A 535 -29.55 -19.89 -10.93
CA THR A 535 -28.16 -19.37 -10.91
C THR A 535 -27.77 -18.90 -9.51
N SER A 536 -28.64 -18.15 -8.83
CA SER A 536 -28.38 -17.69 -7.45
C SER A 536 -28.20 -18.85 -6.45
N VAL A 537 -28.98 -19.93 -6.62
CA VAL A 537 -28.87 -21.15 -5.79
C VAL A 537 -27.60 -21.93 -6.10
N LEU A 538 -27.21 -22.04 -7.37
CA LEU A 538 -25.97 -22.69 -7.79
C LEU A 538 -24.75 -21.96 -7.24
N VAL A 539 -24.76 -20.62 -7.32
CA VAL A 539 -23.72 -19.76 -6.72
C VAL A 539 -23.65 -19.96 -5.21
N ALA A 540 -24.79 -19.96 -4.52
CA ALA A 540 -24.86 -20.17 -3.07
C ALA A 540 -24.29 -21.55 -2.68
N LYS A 541 -24.70 -22.62 -3.36
CA LYS A 541 -24.18 -23.97 -3.11
C LYS A 541 -22.68 -24.07 -3.34
N ARG A 542 -22.17 -23.39 -4.36
CA ARG A 542 -20.77 -23.53 -4.79
C ARG A 542 -19.79 -22.72 -3.97
N PHE A 543 -20.11 -21.46 -3.68
CA PHE A 543 -19.18 -20.52 -3.04
C PHE A 543 -19.50 -20.27 -1.56
N PHE A 544 -20.71 -20.64 -1.12
CA PHE A 544 -21.20 -20.41 0.23
C PHE A 544 -21.82 -21.69 0.85
N PRO A 545 -21.16 -22.86 0.77
CA PRO A 545 -21.78 -24.14 1.12
C PRO A 545 -22.15 -24.28 2.60
N ASN A 546 -21.55 -23.44 3.47
CA ASN A 546 -21.65 -23.48 4.93
C ASN A 546 -22.05 -22.13 5.54
N ASP A 547 -22.44 -21.14 4.74
CA ASP A 547 -22.80 -19.82 5.27
C ASP A 547 -24.23 -19.84 5.84
N PRO A 548 -24.43 -19.50 7.13
CA PRO A 548 -25.73 -19.59 7.78
C PRO A 548 -26.63 -18.39 7.48
N SER A 549 -26.11 -17.36 6.83
CA SER A 549 -26.82 -16.11 6.55
C SER A 549 -26.97 -15.90 5.05
N ALA A 550 -28.10 -15.35 4.60
CA ALA A 550 -28.33 -15.01 3.19
C ALA A 550 -29.09 -13.69 3.03
N TYR A 551 -28.81 -12.98 1.95
CA TYR A 551 -29.69 -11.92 1.44
C TYR A 551 -30.61 -12.49 0.36
N VAL A 552 -31.87 -12.04 0.35
CA VAL A 552 -32.89 -12.46 -0.63
C VAL A 552 -33.45 -11.23 -1.33
N ALA A 553 -33.57 -11.25 -2.65
CA ALA A 553 -34.13 -10.13 -3.43
C ALA A 553 -35.02 -10.60 -4.59
N ASN A 554 -35.94 -9.74 -5.03
CA ASN A 554 -36.77 -10.02 -6.20
C ASN A 554 -35.91 -10.00 -7.48
N SER A 555 -35.86 -11.13 -8.18
CA SER A 555 -35.12 -11.39 -9.41
C SER A 555 -35.51 -10.46 -10.57
N SER A 556 -36.70 -9.85 -10.52
CA SER A 556 -37.23 -8.94 -11.54
C SER A 556 -36.97 -7.47 -11.24
N ASN A 557 -36.38 -7.11 -10.09
CA ASN A 557 -36.10 -5.73 -9.72
C ASN A 557 -34.59 -5.49 -9.55
N GLN A 558 -33.96 -5.00 -10.62
CA GLN A 558 -32.52 -4.80 -10.69
C GLN A 558 -31.95 -3.90 -9.58
N THR A 559 -32.64 -2.83 -9.23
CA THR A 559 -32.12 -1.89 -8.22
C THR A 559 -32.19 -2.49 -6.82
N GLU A 560 -33.19 -3.33 -6.53
CA GLU A 560 -33.26 -4.09 -5.28
C GLU A 560 -32.22 -5.20 -5.22
N VAL A 561 -31.99 -5.89 -6.34
CA VAL A 561 -30.89 -6.85 -6.44
C VAL A 561 -29.55 -6.17 -6.20
N ALA A 562 -29.31 -4.98 -6.76
CA ALA A 562 -28.07 -4.23 -6.53
C ALA A 562 -27.89 -3.82 -5.06
N ASN A 563 -28.96 -3.35 -4.42
CA ASN A 563 -28.96 -3.04 -2.99
C ASN A 563 -28.63 -4.28 -2.14
N ALA A 564 -29.27 -5.41 -2.43
CA ALA A 564 -29.00 -6.67 -1.73
C ALA A 564 -27.59 -7.19 -2.01
N ALA A 565 -27.11 -7.08 -3.25
CA ALA A 565 -25.77 -7.49 -3.66
C ALA A 565 -24.69 -6.67 -2.96
N GLY A 566 -24.86 -5.35 -2.82
CA GLY A 566 -23.92 -4.51 -2.08
C GLY A 566 -23.74 -4.98 -0.64
N ARG A 567 -24.84 -5.38 0.01
CA ARG A 567 -24.80 -5.87 1.40
C ARG A 567 -24.30 -7.30 1.52
N ALA A 568 -24.73 -8.19 0.63
CA ALA A 568 -24.23 -9.55 0.54
C ALA A 568 -22.71 -9.58 0.30
N THR A 569 -22.21 -8.65 -0.51
CA THR A 569 -20.78 -8.46 -0.81
C THR A 569 -20.00 -8.07 0.45
N LEU A 570 -20.46 -7.05 1.18
CA LEU A 570 -19.78 -6.62 2.42
C LEU A 570 -19.81 -7.69 3.50
N ALA A 571 -20.93 -8.41 3.63
CA ALA A 571 -21.07 -9.49 4.59
C ALA A 571 -20.39 -10.80 4.14
N LYS A 572 -19.98 -10.91 2.86
CA LYS A 572 -19.41 -12.13 2.25
C LYS A 572 -20.33 -13.36 2.40
N VAL A 573 -21.63 -13.13 2.18
CA VAL A 573 -22.72 -14.13 2.27
C VAL A 573 -23.43 -14.26 0.92
N PRO A 574 -24.17 -15.35 0.65
CA PRO A 574 -24.88 -15.52 -0.61
C PRO A 574 -26.01 -14.50 -0.80
N LEU A 575 -26.22 -14.11 -2.05
CA LEU A 575 -27.43 -13.45 -2.54
C LEU A 575 -28.29 -14.48 -3.28
N LEU A 576 -29.52 -14.67 -2.82
CA LEU A 576 -30.51 -15.55 -3.41
C LEU A 576 -31.61 -14.71 -4.09
N LEU A 577 -32.01 -15.11 -5.28
CA LEU A 577 -33.05 -14.45 -6.05
C LEU A 577 -34.36 -15.24 -6.00
N THR A 578 -35.47 -14.53 -5.94
CA THR A 578 -36.83 -15.08 -5.92
C THR A 578 -37.75 -14.30 -6.85
N GLY A 579 -38.85 -14.90 -7.29
CA GLY A 579 -39.92 -14.19 -7.98
C GLY A 579 -40.68 -13.25 -7.04
N LYS A 580 -41.40 -12.30 -7.63
CA LYS A 580 -42.22 -11.31 -6.90
C LYS A 580 -43.30 -11.94 -6.03
N THR A 581 -44.04 -12.91 -6.57
CA THR A 581 -45.23 -13.50 -5.93
C THR A 581 -45.03 -14.94 -5.46
N GLN A 582 -44.03 -15.63 -6.01
CA GLN A 582 -43.75 -17.03 -5.73
C GLN A 582 -42.25 -17.31 -5.76
N THR A 583 -41.79 -18.22 -4.91
CA THR A 583 -40.43 -18.76 -4.95
C THR A 583 -40.34 -19.92 -5.95
N SER A 584 -39.22 -20.03 -6.64
CA SER A 584 -38.93 -21.17 -7.52
C SER A 584 -38.67 -22.47 -6.74
N SER A 585 -38.84 -23.61 -7.41
CA SER A 585 -38.58 -24.93 -6.81
C SER A 585 -37.13 -25.06 -6.31
N SER A 586 -36.16 -24.53 -7.07
CA SER A 586 -34.73 -24.52 -6.69
C SER A 586 -34.49 -23.74 -5.40
N PHE A 587 -35.14 -22.58 -5.25
CA PHE A 587 -35.10 -21.76 -4.04
C PHE A 587 -35.69 -22.52 -2.84
N LYS A 588 -36.89 -23.10 -2.98
CA LYS A 588 -37.54 -23.89 -1.93
C LYS A 588 -36.65 -25.06 -1.48
N SER A 589 -36.09 -25.81 -2.43
CA SER A 589 -35.19 -26.92 -2.13
C SER A 589 -33.93 -26.48 -1.41
N TYR A 590 -33.37 -25.31 -1.74
CA TYR A 590 -32.20 -24.77 -1.05
C TYR A 590 -32.51 -24.42 0.42
N PHE A 591 -33.62 -23.73 0.68
CA PHE A 591 -34.04 -23.40 2.05
C PHE A 591 -34.45 -24.63 2.87
N ALA A 592 -34.98 -25.68 2.22
CA ALA A 592 -35.30 -26.94 2.88
C ALA A 592 -34.07 -27.69 3.43
N THR A 593 -32.84 -27.35 2.98
CA THR A 593 -31.61 -27.95 3.53
C THR A 593 -31.31 -27.55 4.98
N GLY A 594 -31.97 -26.50 5.50
CA GLY A 594 -31.72 -25.99 6.85
C GLY A 594 -30.37 -25.28 7.03
N LYS A 595 -29.59 -25.10 5.95
CA LYS A 595 -28.27 -24.46 6.01
C LYS A 595 -28.33 -22.97 6.32
N VAL A 596 -29.35 -22.27 5.80
CA VAL A 596 -29.60 -20.87 6.07
C VAL A 596 -30.42 -20.77 7.35
N THR A 597 -29.86 -20.19 8.40
CA THR A 597 -30.51 -19.98 9.69
C THR A 597 -30.81 -18.51 9.98
N SER A 598 -30.31 -17.59 9.14
CA SER A 598 -30.68 -16.17 9.14
C SER A 598 -30.89 -15.65 7.70
N ALA A 599 -31.98 -14.92 7.47
CA ALA A 599 -32.27 -14.35 6.16
C ALA A 599 -32.62 -12.86 6.24
N LYS A 600 -32.10 -12.08 5.30
CA LYS A 600 -32.41 -10.67 5.11
C LYS A 600 -33.12 -10.49 3.77
N VAL A 601 -34.43 -10.30 3.80
CA VAL A 601 -35.26 -10.12 2.59
C VAL A 601 -35.31 -8.65 2.23
N VAL A 602 -34.82 -8.30 1.03
CA VAL A 602 -34.65 -6.94 0.53
C VAL A 602 -35.67 -6.70 -0.57
N GLY A 603 -36.59 -5.75 -0.34
CA GLY A 603 -37.56 -5.33 -1.34
C GLY A 603 -38.81 -4.72 -0.73
N THR A 604 -39.36 -3.74 -1.44
CA THR A 604 -40.61 -3.07 -1.06
C THR A 604 -41.80 -4.04 -1.07
N GLU A 605 -42.92 -3.68 -0.44
CA GLU A 605 -44.15 -4.48 -0.55
C GLU A 605 -44.71 -4.55 -1.98
N ALA A 606 -44.44 -3.53 -2.79
CA ALA A 606 -44.84 -3.51 -4.20
C ALA A 606 -44.00 -4.45 -5.07
N SER A 607 -42.75 -4.72 -4.68
CA SER A 607 -41.81 -5.53 -5.45
C SER A 607 -41.68 -6.96 -4.93
N LEU A 608 -41.96 -7.24 -3.66
CA LEU A 608 -41.89 -8.58 -3.08
C LEU A 608 -43.13 -8.83 -2.22
N ALA A 609 -43.98 -9.78 -2.64
CA ALA A 609 -45.25 -10.06 -1.98
C ALA A 609 -45.04 -10.61 -0.56
N ALA A 610 -45.95 -10.29 0.36
CA ALA A 610 -45.92 -10.80 1.74
C ALA A 610 -45.90 -12.34 1.80
N GLY A 611 -46.53 -13.01 0.83
CA GLY A 611 -46.49 -14.48 0.71
C GLY A 611 -45.08 -15.04 0.58
N VAL A 612 -44.24 -14.43 -0.26
CA VAL A 612 -42.82 -14.83 -0.43
C VAL A 612 -42.02 -14.60 0.86
N PHE A 613 -42.21 -13.44 1.50
CA PHE A 613 -41.56 -13.16 2.79
C PHE A 613 -41.96 -14.17 3.87
N ASN A 614 -43.26 -14.47 3.99
CA ASN A 614 -43.78 -15.42 4.96
C ASN A 614 -43.29 -16.84 4.69
N GLU A 615 -43.14 -17.23 3.41
CA GLU A 615 -42.55 -18.51 3.03
C GLU A 615 -41.09 -18.64 3.51
N VAL A 616 -40.28 -17.60 3.32
CA VAL A 616 -38.89 -17.57 3.83
C VAL A 616 -38.88 -17.62 5.36
N LYS A 617 -39.70 -16.80 6.03
CA LYS A 617 -39.79 -16.72 7.50
C LYS A 617 -40.25 -18.03 8.14
N ALA A 618 -41.15 -18.76 7.47
CA ALA A 618 -41.61 -20.07 7.94
C ALA A 618 -40.49 -21.13 7.93
N LYS A 619 -39.49 -20.98 7.04
CA LYS A 619 -38.32 -21.88 6.99
C LYS A 619 -37.15 -21.39 7.82
N VAL A 620 -36.99 -20.08 7.94
CA VAL A 620 -35.88 -19.43 8.65
C VAL A 620 -36.47 -18.47 9.66
N ALA A 621 -36.60 -18.90 10.91
CA ALA A 621 -37.27 -18.12 11.95
C ALA A 621 -36.62 -16.73 12.14
N ASN A 622 -35.29 -16.64 12.02
CA ASN A 622 -34.55 -15.38 12.06
C ASN A 622 -34.51 -14.70 10.67
N THR A 623 -35.70 -14.35 10.17
CA THR A 623 -35.86 -13.60 8.92
C THR A 623 -36.26 -12.16 9.21
N THR A 624 -35.50 -11.22 8.65
CA THR A 624 -35.78 -9.77 8.71
C THR A 624 -36.11 -9.24 7.33
N ARG A 625 -37.04 -8.28 7.25
CA ARG A 625 -37.37 -7.59 6.01
C ARG A 625 -36.80 -6.18 6.01
N PHE A 626 -36.03 -5.85 4.97
CA PHE A 626 -35.71 -4.48 4.61
C PHE A 626 -36.76 -4.01 3.62
N ASN A 627 -37.75 -3.30 4.15
CA ASN A 627 -38.87 -2.72 3.40
C ASN A 627 -38.80 -1.20 3.53
N ALA A 628 -38.73 -0.51 2.40
CA ALA A 628 -38.86 0.93 2.34
C ALA A 628 -39.87 1.26 1.24
N SER A 629 -40.60 2.37 1.35
CA SER A 629 -41.63 2.75 0.37
C SER A 629 -41.07 3.02 -1.03
N GLU A 630 -39.79 3.34 -1.13
CA GLU A 630 -39.10 3.71 -2.37
C GLU A 630 -37.69 3.09 -2.45
N VAL A 631 -37.22 2.87 -3.67
CA VAL A 631 -35.95 2.19 -3.98
C VAL A 631 -34.71 2.86 -3.35
N PHE A 632 -34.69 4.19 -3.26
CA PHE A 632 -33.58 4.92 -2.64
C PHE A 632 -33.62 4.91 -1.10
N SER A 633 -34.81 4.83 -0.52
CA SER A 633 -35.00 4.66 0.92
C SER A 633 -34.53 3.28 1.38
N LEU A 634 -34.61 2.28 0.48
CA LEU A 634 -34.07 0.93 0.72
C LEU A 634 -32.53 0.94 0.80
N ASN A 635 -31.85 1.66 -0.10
CA ASN A 635 -30.39 1.82 -0.03
C ASN A 635 -29.99 2.44 1.32
N ALA A 636 -30.68 3.50 1.74
CA ALA A 636 -30.43 4.14 3.03
C ALA A 636 -30.66 3.21 4.23
N ALA A 637 -31.78 2.46 4.26
CA ALA A 637 -32.07 1.52 5.33
C ALA A 637 -30.98 0.44 5.48
N LEU A 638 -30.44 -0.03 4.36
CA LEU A 638 -29.33 -0.98 4.36
C LEU A 638 -28.00 -0.33 4.81
N LEU A 639 -27.82 0.98 4.62
CA LEU A 639 -26.68 1.71 5.15
C LEU A 639 -26.80 2.00 6.66
N GLN A 640 -28.02 2.08 7.22
CA GLN A 640 -28.22 2.36 8.65
C GLN A 640 -27.69 1.26 9.56
N ASP A 641 -27.53 0.03 9.08
CA ASP A 641 -26.83 -1.06 9.80
C ASP A 641 -25.42 -0.65 10.29
N PHE A 642 -24.79 0.39 9.73
CA PHE A 642 -23.48 0.92 10.18
C PHE A 642 -23.56 1.78 11.45
N ASP A 643 -24.75 2.26 11.83
CA ASP A 643 -24.92 3.15 12.98
C ASP A 643 -24.89 2.41 14.33
N ALA A 644 -24.88 1.07 14.33
CA ALA A 644 -24.79 0.23 15.52
C ALA A 644 -23.37 0.19 16.16
N GLY A 645 -22.39 0.93 15.62
CA GLY A 645 -21.12 1.22 16.30
C GLY A 645 -20.04 0.12 16.26
N ILE A 646 -20.23 -0.95 15.50
CA ILE A 646 -19.26 -2.08 15.41
C ILE A 646 -18.31 -1.93 14.21
N VAL A 647 -18.71 -1.24 13.13
CA VAL A 647 -17.89 -0.98 11.94
C VAL A 647 -18.17 0.42 11.40
N ARG A 648 -17.17 1.30 11.42
CA ARG A 648 -17.25 2.65 10.84
C ARG A 648 -16.87 2.60 9.36
N PRO A 649 -17.76 2.97 8.40
CA PRO A 649 -17.39 3.00 6.99
C PRO A 649 -16.29 4.04 6.76
N THR A 650 -15.15 3.60 6.21
CA THR A 650 -14.01 4.46 5.84
C THR A 650 -14.17 5.13 4.48
N GLY A 651 -15.20 4.74 3.72
CA GLY A 651 -15.55 5.29 2.42
C GLY A 651 -16.87 4.73 1.89
N PHE A 652 -17.37 5.31 0.80
CA PHE A 652 -18.56 4.88 0.08
C PHE A 652 -18.25 4.73 -1.42
N THR A 653 -18.88 3.75 -2.05
CA THR A 653 -18.85 3.62 -3.52
C THR A 653 -20.15 4.18 -4.08
N ILE A 654 -20.10 5.17 -4.98
CA ILE A 654 -21.28 5.82 -5.56
C ILE A 654 -21.44 5.36 -7.01
N ALA A 655 -22.64 4.89 -7.37
CA ALA A 655 -23.03 4.62 -8.76
C ALA A 655 -24.42 5.19 -9.07
N SER A 656 -24.68 5.46 -10.35
CA SER A 656 -26.00 5.82 -10.82
C SER A 656 -26.92 4.62 -10.80
N SER A 657 -28.10 4.74 -10.17
CA SER A 657 -29.11 3.68 -10.22
C SER A 657 -29.70 3.47 -11.62
N ALA A 658 -29.48 4.42 -12.54
CA ALA A 658 -29.92 4.33 -13.93
C ALA A 658 -28.92 3.55 -14.82
N SER A 659 -27.70 3.32 -14.34
CA SER A 659 -26.65 2.59 -15.06
C SER A 659 -26.34 1.28 -14.35
N THR A 660 -26.85 0.21 -14.92
CA THR A 660 -26.60 -1.15 -14.43
C THR A 660 -25.13 -1.53 -14.52
N GLU A 661 -24.50 -1.14 -15.61
CA GLU A 661 -23.09 -1.35 -15.91
C GLU A 661 -22.18 -0.69 -14.86
N ASP A 662 -22.45 0.58 -14.51
CA ASP A 662 -21.71 1.27 -13.46
C ASP A 662 -22.00 0.71 -12.07
N THR A 663 -23.25 0.28 -11.83
CA THR A 663 -23.62 -0.37 -10.56
C THR A 663 -22.83 -1.66 -10.37
N PHE A 664 -22.62 -2.45 -11.42
CA PHE A 664 -21.76 -3.62 -11.36
C PHE A 664 -20.32 -3.26 -11.03
N VAL A 665 -19.73 -2.28 -11.72
CA VAL A 665 -18.34 -1.85 -11.45
C VAL A 665 -18.23 -1.27 -10.04
N ALA A 666 -19.27 -0.63 -9.52
CA ALA A 666 -19.31 -0.18 -8.13
C ALA A 666 -19.38 -1.34 -7.13
N LEU A 667 -20.08 -2.44 -7.45
CA LEU A 667 -20.06 -3.64 -6.62
C LEU A 667 -18.69 -4.33 -6.62
N LEU A 668 -17.96 -4.29 -7.75
CA LEU A 668 -16.56 -4.70 -7.79
C LEU A 668 -15.71 -3.85 -6.83
N VAL A 669 -15.80 -2.53 -6.92
CA VAL A 669 -15.06 -1.62 -6.03
C VAL A 669 -15.45 -1.89 -4.57
N THR A 670 -16.73 -2.12 -4.29
CA THR A 670 -17.26 -2.49 -2.97
C THR A 670 -16.62 -3.79 -2.47
N ALA A 671 -16.52 -4.82 -3.30
CA ALA A 671 -15.92 -6.11 -2.95
C ALA A 671 -14.44 -6.01 -2.55
N ARG A 672 -13.70 -5.05 -3.12
CA ARG A 672 -12.27 -4.86 -2.86
C ARG A 672 -11.98 -3.85 -1.74
N THR A 673 -12.74 -2.78 -1.69
CA THR A 673 -12.52 -1.68 -0.72
C THR A 673 -13.27 -1.87 0.59
N GLY A 674 -14.34 -2.66 0.59
CA GLY A 674 -15.30 -2.72 1.69
C GLY A 674 -16.17 -1.46 1.81
N TYR A 675 -16.13 -0.55 0.82
CA TYR A 675 -16.90 0.70 0.84
C TYR A 675 -18.35 0.42 0.46
N PRO A 676 -19.34 0.79 1.29
CA PRO A 676 -20.74 0.49 1.00
C PRO A 676 -21.23 1.19 -0.27
N LEU A 677 -22.05 0.46 -1.04
CA LEU A 677 -22.69 0.97 -2.24
C LEU A 677 -23.77 1.99 -1.90
N VAL A 678 -23.63 3.19 -2.47
CA VAL A 678 -24.59 4.28 -2.45
C VAL A 678 -25.13 4.46 -3.85
N LEU A 679 -26.43 4.24 -4.02
CA LEU A 679 -27.12 4.47 -5.28
C LEU A 679 -27.58 5.92 -5.37
N SER A 680 -27.23 6.57 -6.47
CA SER A 680 -27.48 8.00 -6.69
C SER A 680 -28.35 8.24 -7.92
N LYS A 681 -29.05 9.38 -7.94
CA LYS A 681 -29.54 9.96 -9.19
C LYS A 681 -28.37 10.66 -9.89
N GLN A 682 -28.55 10.99 -11.18
CA GLN A 682 -27.53 11.70 -11.97
C GLN A 682 -27.05 13.00 -11.30
N ALA A 683 -27.98 13.79 -10.77
CA ALA A 683 -27.71 15.12 -10.24
C ALA A 683 -27.40 15.15 -8.73
N CYS A 684 -27.85 14.16 -7.96
CA CYS A 684 -27.79 14.20 -6.49
C CYS A 684 -27.94 12.83 -5.82
N ILE A 685 -27.37 12.71 -4.61
CA ILE A 685 -27.62 11.59 -3.70
C ILE A 685 -28.99 11.79 -3.04
N PRO A 686 -29.88 10.79 -3.08
CA PRO A 686 -31.19 10.84 -2.41
C PRO A 686 -31.07 11.21 -0.93
N ALA A 687 -32.01 12.02 -0.43
CA ALA A 687 -31.96 12.58 0.93
C ALA A 687 -31.72 11.53 2.03
N ALA A 688 -32.38 10.36 1.95
CA ALA A 688 -32.20 9.29 2.93
C ALA A 688 -30.78 8.72 2.95
N ALA A 689 -30.18 8.45 1.78
CA ALA A 689 -28.81 7.94 1.68
C ALA A 689 -27.79 9.04 2.04
N ALA A 690 -28.07 10.28 1.66
CA ALA A 690 -27.32 11.46 2.03
C ALA A 690 -27.26 11.68 3.54
N ALA A 691 -28.37 11.44 4.25
CA ALA A 691 -28.42 11.53 5.71
C ALA A 691 -27.45 10.53 6.35
N VAL A 692 -27.29 9.33 5.79
CA VAL A 692 -26.33 8.35 6.27
C VAL A 692 -24.90 8.76 5.92
N THR A 693 -24.61 9.07 4.65
CA THR A 693 -23.23 9.42 4.24
C THR A 693 -22.72 10.70 4.92
N SER A 694 -23.61 11.65 5.25
CA SER A 694 -23.25 12.89 5.92
C SER A 694 -22.88 12.71 7.40
N LYS A 695 -23.20 11.56 8.01
CA LYS A 695 -22.65 11.18 9.33
C LYS A 695 -21.15 10.87 9.27
N TYR A 696 -20.61 10.66 8.08
CA TYR A 696 -19.22 10.31 7.83
C TYR A 696 -18.56 11.31 6.88
N PRO A 697 -18.43 12.59 7.27
CA PRO A 697 -17.89 13.67 6.42
C PRO A 697 -16.45 13.44 5.94
N SER A 698 -15.67 12.60 6.64
CA SER A 698 -14.31 12.21 6.26
C SER A 698 -14.22 10.88 5.50
N ALA A 699 -15.36 10.28 5.11
CA ALA A 699 -15.37 9.04 4.34
C ALA A 699 -14.89 9.30 2.90
N ASN A 700 -13.97 8.49 2.39
CA ASN A 700 -13.57 8.56 0.99
C ASN A 700 -14.73 8.18 0.06
N TYR A 701 -14.69 8.64 -1.19
CA TYR A 701 -15.71 8.32 -2.18
C TYR A 701 -15.08 7.71 -3.43
N SER A 702 -15.55 6.54 -3.84
CA SER A 702 -15.25 5.97 -5.16
C SER A 702 -16.47 6.17 -6.06
N ILE A 703 -16.39 7.11 -7.00
CA ILE A 703 -17.48 7.44 -7.91
C ILE A 703 -17.31 6.63 -9.19
N VAL A 704 -18.30 5.81 -9.52
CA VAL A 704 -18.30 4.95 -10.70
C VAL A 704 -19.31 5.47 -11.72
N GLY A 705 -18.83 5.68 -12.95
CA GLY A 705 -19.60 6.27 -14.06
C GLY A 705 -19.02 7.58 -14.56
N THR A 706 -19.41 7.98 -15.76
CA THR A 706 -18.95 9.22 -16.39
C THR A 706 -19.58 10.45 -15.73
N THR A 707 -19.16 11.65 -16.16
CA THR A 707 -19.83 12.90 -15.75
C THR A 707 -21.23 13.04 -16.35
N ALA A 708 -21.56 12.28 -17.40
CA ALA A 708 -22.92 12.18 -17.90
C ALA A 708 -23.78 11.33 -16.96
N ASP A 709 -23.23 10.27 -16.36
CA ASP A 709 -23.98 9.38 -15.47
C ASP A 709 -24.12 9.97 -14.06
N LEU A 710 -23.07 10.63 -13.57
CA LEU A 710 -23.02 11.29 -12.26
C LEU A 710 -22.24 12.59 -12.35
N VAL A 711 -22.90 13.71 -12.10
CA VAL A 711 -22.28 15.05 -12.21
C VAL A 711 -21.03 15.20 -11.34
N SER A 712 -20.14 16.12 -11.73
CA SER A 712 -18.97 16.46 -10.91
C SER A 712 -19.37 16.87 -9.50
N GLY A 713 -18.62 16.37 -8.50
CA GLY A 713 -18.92 16.59 -7.09
C GLY A 713 -20.16 15.86 -6.56
N ILE A 714 -20.68 14.81 -7.23
CA ILE A 714 -21.90 14.10 -6.79
C ILE A 714 -21.91 13.72 -5.30
N HIS A 715 -20.76 13.38 -4.72
CA HIS A 715 -20.59 13.03 -3.31
C HIS A 715 -20.94 14.16 -2.32
N THR A 716 -21.12 15.40 -2.77
CA THR A 716 -21.60 16.55 -1.97
C THR A 716 -23.02 17.00 -2.31
N LYS A 717 -23.61 16.53 -3.41
CA LYS A 717 -24.94 16.97 -3.87
C LYS A 717 -26.06 16.15 -3.24
N ARG A 718 -27.04 16.82 -2.65
CA ARG A 718 -28.20 16.18 -1.99
C ARG A 718 -29.47 16.49 -2.76
N CYS A 719 -30.33 15.49 -2.95
CA CYS A 719 -31.65 15.75 -3.49
C CYS A 719 -32.49 16.45 -2.43
N THR A 720 -33.26 17.46 -2.85
CA THR A 720 -34.24 18.17 -2.01
C THR A 720 -35.44 17.32 -1.73
#